data_AF-A0A7R8CPE9-F1
#
_entry.id   AF-A0A7R8CPE9-F1
#
_cell.length_a   1.000
_cell.length_b   1.000
_cell.length_c   1.000
_cell.angle_alpha   90.00
_cell.angle_beta   90.00
_cell.angle_gamma   90.00
#
_symmetry.space_group_name_H-M   'P 1'
#
loop_
_entity.id
_entity.type
_entity.pdbx_description
1 polymer ?
#
loop_
_entity_poly.entity_id
_entity_poly.type
_entity_poly.pdbx_seq_one_letter_code
_entity_poly.pdbx_strand_id
1 'polypeptide(L)'
;MDYNPKSGDPQNGCHNSSSPHNLSHYGDFRCDAPWDLIERTIQGMSEIKHDPDFIIWNGDSSTHIIATRRPPPMSYVTSVERIIVKSLLHYFPNTTIIPVLGNHDSSPPDFFPDTKEDKNTLFYRDYFHNSHWSHLIKNSTEQEKFQECGYYKSYSHGKVFILLNTNLYYQNNNTGIDPCDQLKWFKTEMSEAGARSVILVAHVPPGYYERTVYGPFMMTKDGDYHYNEFYIDIVTKYADKIFAQFYGHTHTDSFRLFGHPDNISTVAFIAPSVTPKVDGHSSTYPSIRLYEYEDKELLNYKQYYFNITEREPSWREAYDFRSTYGVKNLSVYNLKNVFDDISKHPSIFAKYYELNTVFHREQHCDKKMQLQDCENFEMTGCISLTMIHEGNDGGELENVTFYGSDFGYGENNRQEYICPIGVKLDGYNSIKVACTSKNNTYDPNRACNGDERFCHIPFSRFTFFGTHNAGTGEDISSISKINCAFKNQDLNVREQLDFGVRFFDLDIIQSKNLYNCDGLESGHGKYPELGLYRCFGKLEIFVEEMINWLNEMNNRDVVVLYFGAIDFEESTYPALEKLLKVPLINERLNKDYKTNKKWPTLGKAIGEKNNIFIFMRTNNPIDDKEFHREVPFHKKHKQTLSKDDIIITSTYKDGPIGTDCKTYVDNAMELCHNQGDLLKVAAFGAGFKVWTCLWESARICNPRLKDAIEGCQSKTEIINFIQMDFPNYLGKNGKVPIDVIHNMNHLN
;
A
#
# COMPACT_ATOMS: atom_id res chain seq x y z
N MET A 1 2.20 3.27 -36.62
CA MET A 1 1.92 3.22 -35.17
C MET A 1 0.57 3.86 -34.96
N ASP A 2 -0.21 3.36 -34.01
CA ASP A 2 -1.54 3.89 -33.65
C ASP A 2 -1.46 4.90 -32.49
N TYR A 3 -0.33 5.60 -32.36
CA TYR A 3 -0.08 6.60 -31.30
C TYR A 3 0.47 7.87 -31.95
N ASN A 4 -0.08 9.02 -31.61
CA ASN A 4 0.44 10.31 -32.07
C ASN A 4 0.13 11.42 -31.04
N PRO A 5 1.14 11.99 -30.35
CA PRO A 5 0.91 13.03 -29.35
C PRO A 5 0.45 14.37 -29.94
N LYS A 6 0.46 14.55 -31.26
CA LYS A 6 -0.03 15.77 -31.94
C LYS A 6 -1.46 15.66 -32.46
N SER A 7 -1.96 14.45 -32.74
CA SER A 7 -3.25 14.28 -33.43
C SER A 7 -4.07 13.08 -33.00
N GLY A 8 -3.57 12.28 -32.05
CA GLY A 8 -4.30 11.17 -31.46
C GLY A 8 -5.42 11.66 -30.55
N ASP A 9 -6.34 10.77 -30.18
CA ASP A 9 -7.42 11.10 -29.25
C ASP A 9 -6.89 11.10 -27.81
N PRO A 10 -6.86 12.25 -27.11
CA PRO A 10 -6.34 12.34 -25.74
C PRO A 10 -7.14 11.51 -24.74
N GLN A 11 -8.43 11.25 -25.01
CA GLN A 11 -9.26 10.39 -24.15
C GLN A 11 -8.85 8.91 -24.26
N ASN A 12 -8.16 8.55 -25.34
CA ASN A 12 -7.55 7.24 -25.55
C ASN A 12 -6.02 7.29 -25.41
N GLY A 13 -5.48 8.22 -24.61
CA GLY A 13 -4.03 8.36 -24.42
C GLY A 13 -3.29 8.63 -25.73
N CYS A 14 -3.85 9.49 -26.58
CA CYS A 14 -3.34 9.82 -27.90
C CYS A 14 -3.24 8.65 -28.90
N HIS A 15 -4.08 7.62 -28.73
CA HIS A 15 -4.29 6.56 -29.71
C HIS A 15 -5.53 6.81 -30.60
N ASN A 16 -5.70 6.06 -31.70
CA ASN A 16 -6.93 6.00 -32.53
C ASN A 16 -7.53 7.36 -32.95
N SER A 17 -7.12 7.91 -34.09
CA SER A 17 -7.72 9.15 -34.62
C SER A 17 -9.07 8.90 -35.32
N SER A 18 -10.17 8.83 -34.56
CA SER A 18 -11.52 8.78 -35.14
C SER A 18 -11.93 10.12 -35.79
N SER A 19 -11.28 11.22 -35.39
CA SER A 19 -11.38 12.57 -35.95
C SER A 19 -10.14 13.39 -35.53
N PRO A 20 -9.72 14.43 -36.27
CA PRO A 20 -8.61 15.28 -35.84
C PRO A 20 -9.02 16.07 -34.59
N HIS A 21 -8.43 15.73 -33.45
CA HIS A 21 -8.50 16.58 -32.27
C HIS A 21 -7.43 17.67 -32.41
N ASN A 22 -7.84 18.94 -32.34
CA ASN A 22 -6.89 20.07 -32.29
C ASN A 22 -6.23 20.10 -30.91
N LEU A 23 -5.18 19.30 -30.74
CA LEU A 23 -4.30 19.40 -29.58
C LEU A 23 -3.48 20.69 -29.63
N SER A 24 -3.08 21.19 -28.46
CA SER A 24 -2.13 22.31 -28.41
C SER A 24 -0.84 21.89 -29.13
N HIS A 25 -0.18 22.86 -29.76
CA HIS A 25 1.08 22.64 -30.48
C HIS A 25 2.13 21.93 -29.61
N TYR A 26 2.10 22.20 -28.30
CA TYR A 26 3.03 21.64 -27.32
C TYR A 26 2.47 20.45 -26.53
N GLY A 27 1.32 19.89 -26.91
CA GLY A 27 0.78 18.64 -26.36
C GLY A 27 -0.46 18.78 -25.48
N ASP A 28 -0.76 17.74 -24.71
CA ASP A 28 -1.91 17.63 -23.80
C ASP A 28 -1.49 16.80 -22.57
N PHE A 29 -2.04 17.08 -21.41
CA PHE A 29 -1.70 16.38 -20.15
C PHE A 29 -1.92 14.86 -20.20
N ARG A 30 -2.78 14.38 -21.09
CA ARG A 30 -3.07 12.94 -21.25
C ARG A 30 -2.15 12.23 -22.24
N CYS A 31 -1.20 12.95 -22.85
CA CYS A 31 -0.36 12.47 -23.93
C CYS A 31 1.12 12.74 -23.65
N ASP A 32 2.00 11.93 -24.22
CA ASP A 32 3.43 12.23 -24.13
C ASP A 32 3.81 13.51 -24.88
N ALA A 33 5.01 14.00 -24.58
CA ALA A 33 5.57 15.17 -25.24
C ALA A 33 5.67 14.98 -26.77
N PRO A 34 5.04 15.84 -27.59
CA PRO A 34 5.36 15.90 -29.01
C PRO A 34 6.77 16.45 -29.21
N TRP A 35 7.37 16.17 -30.38
CA TRP A 35 8.71 16.67 -30.73
C TRP A 35 8.85 18.19 -30.53
N ASP A 36 7.81 18.96 -30.87
CA ASP A 36 7.84 20.43 -30.75
C ASP A 36 8.05 20.89 -29.31
N LEU A 37 7.51 20.15 -28.32
CA LEU A 37 7.78 20.41 -26.90
C LEU A 37 9.22 20.02 -26.55
N ILE A 38 9.70 18.84 -26.98
CA ILE A 38 11.07 18.38 -26.70
C ILE A 38 12.12 19.37 -27.25
N GLU A 39 11.96 19.80 -28.51
CA GLU A 39 12.85 20.78 -29.13
C GLU A 39 12.78 22.14 -28.43
N ARG A 40 11.57 22.61 -28.10
CA ARG A 40 11.37 23.85 -27.35
C ARG A 40 11.98 23.79 -25.95
N THR A 41 11.99 22.61 -25.31
CA THR A 41 12.66 22.36 -24.02
C THR A 41 14.16 22.56 -24.16
N ILE A 42 14.80 21.88 -25.12
CA ILE A 42 16.26 21.96 -25.30
C ILE A 42 16.68 23.38 -25.65
N GLN A 43 15.93 24.06 -26.52
CA GLN A 43 16.13 25.48 -26.81
C GLN A 43 15.96 26.33 -25.54
N GLY A 44 14.91 26.09 -24.75
CA GLY A 44 14.63 26.81 -23.51
C GLY A 44 15.69 26.64 -22.44
N MET A 45 16.27 25.44 -22.33
CA MET A 45 17.43 25.21 -21.46
C MET A 45 18.60 26.12 -21.87
N SER A 46 18.86 26.27 -23.17
CA SER A 46 19.95 27.12 -23.68
C SER A 46 19.67 28.62 -23.46
N GLU A 47 18.39 29.02 -23.54
CA GLU A 47 17.93 30.39 -23.22
C GLU A 47 18.09 30.71 -21.72
N ILE A 48 17.79 29.75 -20.83
CA ILE A 48 17.93 29.90 -19.37
C ILE A 48 19.41 29.91 -18.96
N LYS A 49 20.19 28.97 -19.47
CA LYS A 49 21.62 28.82 -19.16
C LYS A 49 22.35 28.24 -20.37
N HIS A 50 22.98 29.13 -21.14
CA HIS A 50 23.65 28.77 -22.40
C HIS A 50 24.90 27.89 -22.21
N ASP A 51 25.65 28.10 -21.12
CA ASP A 51 26.90 27.39 -20.84
C ASP A 51 26.88 26.77 -19.43
N PRO A 52 26.15 25.66 -19.22
CA PRO A 52 26.22 24.90 -17.99
C PRO A 52 27.42 23.96 -18.01
N ASP A 53 28.00 23.68 -16.83
CA ASP A 53 29.17 22.79 -16.67
C ASP A 53 28.91 21.38 -17.24
N PHE A 54 27.70 20.88 -17.06
CA PHE A 54 27.22 19.61 -17.61
C PHE A 54 25.68 19.58 -17.62
N ILE A 55 25.11 18.68 -18.42
CA ILE A 55 23.68 18.37 -18.45
C ILE A 55 23.50 16.92 -18.08
N ILE A 56 22.67 16.65 -17.08
CA ILE A 56 22.24 15.29 -16.74
C ILE A 56 20.94 15.00 -17.51
N TRP A 57 20.88 13.87 -18.19
CA TRP A 57 19.70 13.39 -18.91
C TRP A 57 19.29 12.03 -18.37
N ASN A 58 18.21 12.02 -17.58
CA ASN A 58 17.77 10.85 -16.83
C ASN A 58 16.93 9.83 -17.64
N GLY A 59 17.08 9.71 -18.96
CA GLY A 59 16.41 8.69 -19.78
C GLY A 59 14.90 8.90 -20.01
N ASP A 60 14.22 7.84 -20.45
CA ASP A 60 12.78 7.78 -20.79
C ASP A 60 12.38 8.68 -21.97
N SER A 61 13.00 8.42 -23.11
CA SER A 61 12.78 9.20 -24.33
C SER A 61 11.63 8.67 -25.19
N SER A 62 11.30 7.39 -25.03
CA SER A 62 10.24 6.74 -25.79
C SER A 62 8.86 6.96 -25.15
N THR A 63 7.82 6.80 -25.95
CA THR A 63 6.42 7.05 -25.56
C THR A 63 5.81 5.89 -24.77
N HIS A 64 4.87 6.19 -23.88
CA HIS A 64 4.09 5.21 -23.11
C HIS A 64 3.04 4.55 -24.01
N ILE A 65 3.43 3.50 -24.73
CA ILE A 65 2.50 2.67 -25.53
C ILE A 65 2.15 1.43 -24.73
N ILE A 66 0.85 1.25 -24.44
CA ILE A 66 0.32 0.15 -23.61
C ILE A 66 0.80 -1.21 -24.14
N ALA A 67 1.36 -2.05 -23.27
CA ALA A 67 1.90 -3.37 -23.60
C ALA A 67 0.89 -4.37 -24.20
N THR A 68 -0.42 -4.12 -24.04
CA THR A 68 -1.49 -4.90 -24.71
C THR A 68 -1.54 -4.63 -26.23
N ARG A 69 -0.81 -3.63 -26.71
CA ARG A 69 -0.55 -3.34 -28.12
C ARG A 69 0.91 -3.69 -28.46
N ARG A 70 1.24 -3.83 -29.75
CA ARG A 70 2.63 -4.08 -30.16
C ARG A 70 3.53 -2.92 -29.69
N PRO A 71 4.59 -3.18 -28.89
CA PRO A 71 5.53 -2.14 -28.46
C PRO A 71 6.22 -1.49 -29.67
N PRO A 72 6.70 -0.23 -29.54
CA PRO A 72 7.44 0.41 -30.61
C PRO A 72 8.72 -0.40 -30.90
N PRO A 73 9.09 -0.66 -32.16
CA PRO A 73 10.32 -1.41 -32.44
C PRO A 73 11.55 -0.66 -31.93
N MET A 74 12.62 -1.38 -31.57
CA MET A 74 13.90 -0.77 -31.13
C MET A 74 14.46 0.30 -32.09
N SER A 75 14.19 0.18 -33.39
CA SER A 75 14.59 1.18 -34.39
C SER A 75 13.89 2.53 -34.21
N TYR A 76 12.66 2.54 -33.66
CA TYR A 76 11.98 3.77 -33.27
C TYR A 76 12.61 4.39 -32.03
N VAL A 77 12.79 3.59 -30.96
CA VAL A 77 13.41 4.03 -29.70
C VAL A 77 14.75 4.70 -29.97
N THR A 78 15.66 3.99 -30.66
CA THR A 78 16.99 4.51 -31.02
C THR A 78 16.95 5.68 -32.01
N SER A 79 15.91 5.80 -32.84
CA SER A 79 15.74 6.97 -33.71
C SER A 79 15.34 8.22 -32.93
N VAL A 80 14.46 8.10 -31.94
CA VAL A 80 14.06 9.22 -31.05
C VAL A 80 15.28 9.72 -30.29
N GLU A 81 16.00 8.80 -29.63
CA GLU A 81 17.28 9.04 -28.96
C GLU A 81 18.27 9.81 -29.84
N ARG A 82 18.52 9.32 -31.06
CA ARG A 82 19.45 9.97 -32.00
C ARG A 82 19.04 11.41 -32.34
N ILE A 83 17.74 11.69 -32.46
CA ILE A 83 17.25 13.05 -32.75
C ILE A 83 17.45 13.96 -31.52
N ILE A 84 17.20 13.46 -30.31
CA ILE A 84 17.46 14.18 -29.06
C ILE A 84 18.95 14.48 -28.91
N VAL A 85 19.83 13.49 -29.12
CA VAL A 85 21.30 13.66 -29.11
C VAL A 85 21.72 14.76 -30.09
N LYS A 86 21.20 14.74 -31.32
CA LYS A 86 21.50 15.77 -32.32
C LYS A 86 21.06 17.17 -31.86
N SER A 87 19.88 17.28 -31.25
CA SER A 87 19.37 18.56 -30.76
C SER A 87 20.19 19.08 -29.56
N LEU A 88 20.49 18.22 -28.59
CA LEU A 88 21.35 18.57 -27.45
C LEU A 88 22.72 19.06 -27.91
N LEU A 89 23.39 18.34 -28.82
CA LEU A 89 24.70 18.73 -29.36
C LEU A 89 24.64 20.00 -30.22
N HIS A 90 23.49 20.32 -30.80
CA HIS A 90 23.30 21.56 -31.55
C HIS A 90 23.23 22.78 -30.62
N TYR A 91 22.43 22.70 -29.56
CA TYR A 91 22.23 23.81 -28.61
C TYR A 91 23.31 23.90 -27.53
N PHE A 92 24.03 22.81 -27.27
CA PHE A 92 25.09 22.71 -26.27
C PHE A 92 26.35 22.02 -26.80
N PRO A 93 27.03 22.61 -27.81
CA PRO A 93 28.15 21.95 -28.50
C PRO A 93 29.38 21.73 -27.61
N ASN A 94 29.53 22.52 -26.54
CA ASN A 94 30.70 22.48 -25.65
C ASN A 94 30.39 21.88 -24.27
N THR A 95 29.14 21.50 -24.00
CA THR A 95 28.72 20.98 -22.69
C THR A 95 28.79 19.46 -22.66
N THR A 96 29.25 18.91 -21.55
CA THR A 96 29.21 17.46 -21.33
C THR A 96 27.77 17.03 -21.04
N ILE A 97 27.19 16.21 -21.92
CA ILE A 97 25.89 15.56 -21.71
C ILE A 97 26.11 14.20 -21.05
N ILE A 98 25.39 13.93 -19.98
CA ILE A 98 25.53 12.75 -19.11
C ILE A 98 24.21 11.97 -19.12
N PRO A 99 24.03 11.04 -20.07
CA PRO A 99 22.81 10.24 -20.19
C PRO A 99 22.82 8.98 -19.31
N VAL A 100 21.65 8.57 -18.85
CA VAL A 100 21.34 7.22 -18.34
C VAL A 100 20.11 6.66 -19.05
N LEU A 101 20.01 5.33 -19.12
CA LEU A 101 18.84 4.65 -19.70
C LEU A 101 17.63 4.75 -18.76
N GLY A 102 16.47 5.09 -19.30
CA GLY A 102 15.17 4.91 -18.66
C GLY A 102 14.51 3.60 -19.01
N ASN A 103 13.45 3.23 -18.29
CA ASN A 103 12.80 1.93 -18.47
C ASN A 103 12.08 1.82 -19.82
N HIS A 104 11.67 2.95 -20.42
CA HIS A 104 11.09 3.01 -21.76
C HIS A 104 12.12 3.05 -22.90
N ASP A 105 13.42 3.07 -22.60
CA ASP A 105 14.50 3.07 -23.59
C ASP A 105 14.85 1.64 -24.09
N SER A 106 13.89 0.73 -23.99
CA SER A 106 13.92 -0.63 -24.49
C SER A 106 12.62 -0.99 -25.23
N SER A 107 12.64 -2.10 -25.96
CA SER A 107 11.46 -2.66 -26.63
C SER A 107 11.51 -4.18 -26.56
N PRO A 108 10.56 -4.83 -25.85
CA PRO A 108 9.46 -4.21 -25.10
C PRO A 108 9.98 -3.35 -23.92
N PRO A 109 9.25 -2.29 -23.48
CA PRO A 109 9.67 -1.43 -22.37
C PRO A 109 9.86 -2.26 -21.10
N ASP A 110 10.74 -1.80 -20.20
CA ASP A 110 11.19 -2.44 -18.96
C ASP A 110 12.11 -3.66 -19.13
N PHE A 111 12.17 -4.28 -20.31
CA PHE A 111 12.96 -5.49 -20.52
C PHE A 111 14.37 -5.14 -20.96
N PHE A 112 15.32 -5.28 -20.03
CA PHE A 112 16.75 -5.09 -20.27
C PHE A 112 17.50 -6.41 -20.09
N PRO A 113 18.43 -6.77 -20.99
CA PRO A 113 19.29 -7.94 -20.80
C PRO A 113 20.12 -7.83 -19.52
N ASP A 114 20.22 -8.94 -18.78
CA ASP A 114 20.71 -8.97 -17.39
C ASP A 114 22.04 -9.72 -17.20
N THR A 115 22.64 -10.23 -18.28
CA THR A 115 23.93 -10.92 -18.26
C THR A 115 24.94 -10.32 -19.24
N LYS A 116 26.22 -10.36 -18.86
CA LYS A 116 27.36 -10.01 -19.74
C LYS A 116 27.72 -11.12 -20.72
N GLU A 117 27.27 -12.35 -20.44
CA GLU A 117 27.78 -13.57 -21.07
C GLU A 117 26.95 -14.01 -22.28
N ASP A 118 25.71 -13.53 -22.41
CA ASP A 118 24.89 -13.84 -23.57
C ASP A 118 25.36 -13.02 -24.79
N LYS A 119 26.34 -13.59 -25.50
CA LYS A 119 26.91 -13.06 -26.74
C LYS A 119 25.89 -12.88 -27.87
N ASN A 120 24.67 -13.41 -27.73
CA ASN A 120 23.60 -13.23 -28.72
C ASN A 120 22.77 -11.96 -28.48
N THR A 121 22.82 -11.35 -27.29
CA THR A 121 22.16 -10.06 -27.06
C THR A 121 23.14 -8.93 -27.39
N LEU A 122 22.86 -8.26 -28.50
CA LEU A 122 23.62 -7.10 -28.96
C LEU A 122 22.98 -5.79 -28.47
N PHE A 123 22.05 -5.87 -27.51
CA PHE A 123 21.12 -4.79 -27.17
C PHE A 123 21.83 -3.49 -26.83
N TYR A 124 22.70 -3.47 -25.81
CA TYR A 124 23.37 -2.25 -25.36
C TYR A 124 24.33 -1.70 -26.42
N ARG A 125 24.99 -2.59 -27.17
CA ARG A 125 25.86 -2.23 -28.29
C ARG A 125 25.09 -1.59 -29.45
N ASP A 126 24.01 -2.22 -29.87
CA ASP A 126 23.17 -1.74 -30.95
C ASP A 126 22.47 -0.45 -30.54
N TYR A 127 22.01 -0.34 -29.28
CA TYR A 127 21.51 0.91 -28.71
C TYR A 127 22.57 2.01 -28.77
N PHE A 128 23.78 1.75 -28.25
CA PHE A 128 24.90 2.70 -28.24
C PHE A 128 25.20 3.27 -29.64
N HIS A 129 25.26 2.40 -30.65
CA HIS A 129 25.53 2.80 -32.03
C HIS A 129 24.34 3.51 -32.68
N ASN A 130 23.13 2.95 -32.59
CA ASN A 130 21.95 3.46 -33.29
C ASN A 130 21.43 4.76 -32.68
N SER A 131 21.58 4.95 -31.37
CA SER A 131 21.26 6.18 -30.64
C SER A 131 22.35 7.24 -30.71
N HIS A 132 23.50 6.94 -31.35
CA HIS A 132 24.66 7.84 -31.48
C HIS A 132 25.28 8.28 -30.13
N TRP A 133 25.19 7.45 -29.09
CA TRP A 133 25.77 7.74 -27.77
C TRP A 133 27.30 7.78 -27.77
N SER A 134 27.94 7.30 -28.85
CA SER A 134 29.39 7.49 -29.10
C SER A 134 29.83 8.96 -29.16
N HIS A 135 28.92 9.89 -29.46
CA HIS A 135 29.22 11.33 -29.38
C HIS A 135 29.19 11.87 -27.94
N LEU A 136 28.51 11.17 -27.02
CA LEU A 136 28.34 11.59 -25.63
C LEU A 136 29.37 10.91 -24.72
N ILE A 137 29.53 9.59 -24.83
CA ILE A 137 30.48 8.80 -24.03
C ILE A 137 31.83 8.77 -24.76
N LYS A 138 32.76 9.65 -24.38
CA LYS A 138 34.04 9.82 -25.11
C LYS A 138 35.14 8.83 -24.72
N ASN A 139 35.14 8.32 -23.49
CA ASN A 139 36.17 7.39 -23.01
C ASN A 139 35.90 5.98 -23.52
N SER A 140 36.86 5.35 -24.21
CA SER A 140 36.69 4.03 -24.83
C SER A 140 36.40 2.91 -23.82
N THR A 141 37.02 2.93 -22.64
CA THR A 141 36.74 1.94 -21.58
C THR A 141 35.31 2.07 -21.08
N GLU A 142 34.81 3.30 -20.95
CA GLU A 142 33.44 3.55 -20.50
C GLU A 142 32.41 3.26 -21.63
N GLN A 143 32.79 3.42 -22.90
CA GLN A 143 31.99 2.94 -24.02
C GLN A 143 31.86 1.41 -23.99
N GLU A 144 32.96 0.67 -23.78
CA GLU A 144 32.93 -0.79 -23.64
C GLU A 144 32.04 -1.18 -22.46
N LYS A 145 32.16 -0.49 -21.33
CA LYS A 145 31.38 -0.73 -20.12
C LYS A 145 29.87 -0.53 -20.34
N PHE A 146 29.49 0.56 -21.01
CA PHE A 146 28.11 0.79 -21.40
C PHE A 146 27.60 -0.29 -22.35
N GLN A 147 28.40 -0.70 -23.34
CA GLN A 147 28.00 -1.73 -24.31
C GLN A 147 27.88 -3.13 -23.70
N GLU A 148 28.47 -3.38 -22.52
CA GLU A 148 28.24 -4.61 -21.75
C GLU A 148 26.84 -4.63 -21.12
N CYS A 149 26.48 -3.60 -20.34
CA CYS A 149 25.29 -3.64 -19.47
C CYS A 149 24.61 -2.28 -19.18
N GLY A 150 24.92 -1.24 -19.94
CA GLY A 150 24.24 0.06 -19.88
C GLY A 150 24.67 0.98 -18.74
N TYR A 151 25.60 0.56 -17.88
CA TYR A 151 26.19 1.40 -16.81
C TYR A 151 27.65 1.72 -17.11
N TYR A 152 28.14 2.85 -16.60
CA TYR A 152 29.49 3.36 -16.89
C TYR A 152 29.87 4.52 -15.95
N LYS A 153 31.06 5.09 -16.10
CA LYS A 153 31.49 6.33 -15.46
C LYS A 153 31.63 7.48 -16.45
N SER A 154 31.45 8.69 -15.94
CA SER A 154 31.85 9.91 -16.63
C SER A 154 32.62 10.83 -15.67
N TYR A 155 33.36 11.77 -16.23
CA TYR A 155 34.18 12.72 -15.47
C TYR A 155 33.93 14.11 -15.99
N SER A 156 33.52 15.03 -15.11
CA SER A 156 33.29 16.43 -15.46
C SER A 156 33.56 17.30 -14.25
N HIS A 157 34.26 18.42 -14.43
CA HIS A 157 34.46 19.46 -13.40
C HIS A 157 34.94 18.91 -12.03
N GLY A 158 35.89 17.98 -12.04
CA GLY A 158 36.44 17.38 -10.82
C GLY A 158 35.52 16.40 -10.09
N LYS A 159 34.38 16.03 -10.70
CA LYS A 159 33.43 15.03 -10.20
C LYS A 159 33.51 13.73 -11.00
N VAL A 160 33.26 12.63 -10.31
CA VAL A 160 33.09 11.30 -10.90
C VAL A 160 31.60 11.00 -10.91
N PHE A 161 31.05 10.77 -12.09
CA PHE A 161 29.66 10.35 -12.27
C PHE A 161 29.64 8.84 -12.30
N ILE A 162 28.91 8.22 -11.39
CA ILE A 162 28.62 6.78 -11.45
C ILE A 162 27.20 6.66 -11.98
N LEU A 163 27.09 6.11 -13.19
CA LEU A 163 25.88 6.12 -14.01
C LEU A 163 25.31 4.71 -14.03
N LEU A 164 24.22 4.48 -13.30
CA LEU A 164 23.67 3.16 -13.04
C LEU A 164 22.48 2.87 -13.96
N ASN A 165 22.41 1.64 -14.46
CA ASN A 165 21.25 1.09 -15.14
C ASN A 165 20.33 0.43 -14.09
N THR A 166 19.55 1.24 -13.38
CA THR A 166 18.61 0.75 -12.35
C THR A 166 17.37 0.07 -12.92
N ASN A 167 17.17 0.09 -14.24
CA ASN A 167 16.13 -0.67 -14.94
C ASN A 167 16.33 -2.20 -14.79
N LEU A 168 17.56 -2.63 -14.51
CA LEU A 168 17.88 -4.01 -14.15
C LEU A 168 17.24 -4.44 -12.82
N TYR A 169 16.86 -3.50 -11.95
CA TYR A 169 16.25 -3.79 -10.65
C TYR A 169 14.77 -3.46 -10.60
N TYR A 170 14.21 -2.94 -11.69
CA TYR A 170 12.83 -2.48 -11.74
C TYR A 170 11.86 -3.66 -11.68
N GLN A 171 10.78 -3.54 -10.91
CA GLN A 171 9.77 -4.58 -10.67
C GLN A 171 9.24 -5.30 -11.92
N ASN A 172 9.24 -4.63 -13.07
CA ASN A 172 8.76 -5.19 -14.33
C ASN A 172 9.82 -6.04 -15.07
N ASN A 173 11.10 -5.92 -14.69
CA ASN A 173 12.20 -6.69 -15.24
C ASN A 173 12.45 -7.96 -14.40
N ASN A 174 12.67 -9.10 -15.06
CA ASN A 174 12.83 -10.39 -14.38
C ASN A 174 14.29 -10.84 -14.41
N THR A 175 15.08 -10.35 -13.47
CA THR A 175 16.54 -10.50 -13.47
C THR A 175 17.05 -11.43 -12.37
N GLY A 176 18.24 -11.99 -12.58
CA GLY A 176 18.92 -12.87 -11.60
C GLY A 176 19.54 -12.15 -10.39
N ILE A 177 20.37 -12.85 -9.60
CA ILE A 177 21.05 -12.26 -8.43
C ILE A 177 22.15 -11.30 -8.91
N ASP A 178 22.09 -10.01 -8.53
CA ASP A 178 22.96 -8.92 -8.99
C ASP A 178 23.20 -8.91 -10.53
N PRO A 179 22.16 -8.58 -11.33
CA PRO A 179 22.27 -8.57 -12.78
C PRO A 179 23.43 -7.70 -13.25
N CYS A 180 24.18 -8.24 -14.22
CA CYS A 180 25.39 -7.64 -14.76
C CYS A 180 26.51 -7.32 -13.74
N ASP A 181 26.50 -7.93 -12.56
CA ASP A 181 27.37 -7.58 -11.42
C ASP A 181 27.36 -6.08 -11.08
N GLN A 182 26.26 -5.37 -11.36
CA GLN A 182 26.25 -3.92 -11.26
C GLN A 182 26.33 -3.44 -9.80
N LEU A 183 25.69 -4.11 -8.84
CA LEU A 183 25.80 -3.74 -7.42
C LEU A 183 27.22 -4.01 -6.91
N LYS A 184 27.83 -5.12 -7.31
CA LYS A 184 29.23 -5.41 -7.01
C LYS A 184 30.16 -4.34 -7.58
N TRP A 185 29.99 -3.97 -8.84
CA TRP A 185 30.76 -2.90 -9.48
C TRP A 185 30.54 -1.56 -8.77
N PHE A 186 29.29 -1.18 -8.53
CA PHE A 186 28.91 0.05 -7.84
C PHE A 186 29.58 0.17 -6.48
N LYS A 187 29.54 -0.91 -5.68
CA LYS A 187 30.22 -0.96 -4.38
C LYS A 187 31.73 -0.77 -4.48
N THR A 188 32.38 -1.37 -5.48
CA THR A 188 33.82 -1.20 -5.72
C THR A 188 34.14 0.26 -6.05
N GLU A 189 33.42 0.87 -7.01
CA GLU A 189 33.65 2.26 -7.42
C GLU A 189 33.44 3.25 -6.25
N MET A 190 32.41 3.03 -5.43
CA MET A 190 32.18 3.84 -4.23
C MET A 190 33.29 3.70 -3.19
N SER A 191 33.87 2.50 -3.06
CA SER A 191 34.97 2.27 -2.10
C SER A 191 36.28 2.94 -2.49
N GLU A 192 36.52 3.12 -3.80
CA GLU A 192 37.74 3.72 -4.35
C GLU A 192 37.61 5.25 -4.53
N ALA A 193 36.39 5.78 -4.45
CA ALA A 193 36.12 7.20 -4.67
C ALA A 193 36.73 8.13 -3.60
N GLY A 194 37.01 9.36 -4.03
CA GLY A 194 37.38 10.45 -3.15
C GLY A 194 36.21 10.91 -2.28
N ALA A 195 36.51 11.61 -1.18
CA ALA A 195 35.46 12.23 -0.35
C ALA A 195 34.70 13.29 -1.17
N ARG A 196 33.36 13.27 -1.08
CA ARG A 196 32.46 14.24 -1.74
C ARG A 196 32.73 14.46 -3.25
N SER A 197 33.20 13.43 -3.95
CA SER A 197 33.53 13.51 -5.38
C SER A 197 32.50 12.85 -6.31
N VAL A 198 31.62 12.00 -5.76
CA VAL A 198 30.72 11.15 -6.58
C VAL A 198 29.38 11.83 -6.82
N ILE A 199 28.97 11.92 -8.08
CA ILE A 199 27.57 12.21 -8.45
C ILE A 199 26.93 10.91 -8.90
N LEU A 200 25.93 10.43 -8.16
CA LEU A 200 25.15 9.26 -8.55
C LEU A 200 24.00 9.69 -9.46
N VAL A 201 23.86 9.02 -10.59
CA VAL A 201 22.76 9.27 -11.51
C VAL A 201 22.19 7.93 -11.95
N ALA A 202 20.88 7.79 -11.85
CA ALA A 202 20.14 6.67 -12.41
C ALA A 202 18.74 7.13 -12.83
N HIS A 203 17.98 6.26 -13.49
CA HIS A 203 16.61 6.56 -13.87
C HIS A 203 15.62 6.22 -12.74
N VAL A 204 15.37 4.93 -12.51
CA VAL A 204 14.48 4.43 -11.44
C VAL A 204 15.10 4.73 -10.07
N PRO A 205 14.44 5.50 -9.19
CA PRO A 205 14.94 5.77 -7.84
C PRO A 205 14.73 4.58 -6.91
N PRO A 206 15.61 4.37 -5.90
CA PRO A 206 15.33 3.43 -4.83
C PRO A 206 14.20 3.97 -3.92
N GLY A 207 13.55 3.04 -3.23
CA GLY A 207 12.42 3.33 -2.33
C GLY A 207 11.08 3.33 -3.04
N TYR A 208 10.10 3.95 -2.40
CA TYR A 208 8.69 3.93 -2.76
C TYR A 208 8.33 5.09 -3.69
N TYR A 209 7.23 4.94 -4.44
CA TYR A 209 6.62 6.08 -5.13
C TYR A 209 5.78 6.90 -4.14
N GLU A 210 5.99 8.21 -4.04
CA GLU A 210 5.29 9.03 -3.02
C GLU A 210 3.79 9.19 -3.27
N ARG A 211 3.29 8.81 -4.45
CA ARG A 211 1.87 8.90 -4.81
C ARG A 211 1.10 7.59 -4.65
N THR A 212 1.78 6.49 -4.29
CA THR A 212 1.16 5.18 -4.09
C THR A 212 1.71 4.49 -2.85
N VAL A 213 0.99 3.48 -2.34
CA VAL A 213 1.45 2.64 -1.22
C VAL A 213 1.95 1.26 -1.67
N TYR A 214 2.18 1.05 -2.96
CA TYR A 214 2.78 -0.19 -3.47
C TYR A 214 4.26 -0.26 -3.08
N GLY A 215 4.82 -1.47 -3.04
CA GLY A 215 6.22 -1.72 -2.65
C GLY A 215 7.26 -0.88 -3.42
N PRO A 216 8.54 -0.93 -3.01
CA PRO A 216 9.59 -0.12 -3.61
C PRO A 216 9.79 -0.43 -5.10
N PHE A 217 10.19 0.56 -5.90
CA PHE A 217 10.40 0.36 -7.34
C PHE A 217 11.43 -0.75 -7.67
N MET A 218 12.45 -0.88 -6.81
CA MET A 218 13.54 -1.84 -6.96
C MET A 218 13.19 -3.18 -6.28
N MET A 219 12.38 -3.99 -6.94
CA MET A 219 11.97 -5.31 -6.44
C MET A 219 11.98 -6.36 -7.54
N THR A 220 12.02 -7.63 -7.17
CA THR A 220 11.76 -8.72 -8.13
C THR A 220 10.26 -8.87 -8.38
N LYS A 221 9.89 -9.56 -9.47
CA LYS A 221 8.47 -9.90 -9.76
C LYS A 221 7.78 -10.71 -8.66
N ASP A 222 8.56 -11.44 -7.87
CA ASP A 222 8.04 -12.25 -6.76
C ASP A 222 7.90 -11.44 -5.46
N GLY A 223 8.19 -10.13 -5.48
CA GLY A 223 8.04 -9.22 -4.34
C GLY A 223 9.24 -9.20 -3.39
N ASP A 224 10.43 -9.62 -3.84
CA ASP A 224 11.66 -9.53 -3.07
C ASP A 224 12.33 -8.17 -3.25
N TYR A 225 12.63 -7.48 -2.15
CA TYR A 225 13.15 -6.11 -2.12
C TYR A 225 14.68 -6.03 -1.97
N HIS A 226 15.41 -7.14 -2.10
CA HIS A 226 16.85 -7.18 -1.85
C HIS A 226 17.65 -6.17 -2.69
N TYR A 227 17.27 -5.89 -3.95
CA TYR A 227 17.97 -4.87 -4.76
C TYR A 227 17.88 -3.48 -4.09
N ASN A 228 16.68 -3.12 -3.63
CA ASN A 228 16.45 -1.87 -2.92
C ASN A 228 17.30 -1.80 -1.64
N GLU A 229 17.29 -2.86 -0.84
CA GLU A 229 18.06 -2.94 0.41
C GLU A 229 19.57 -2.83 0.16
N PHE A 230 20.11 -3.63 -0.76
CA PHE A 230 21.54 -3.57 -1.11
C PHE A 230 21.95 -2.21 -1.67
N TYR A 231 21.10 -1.57 -2.48
CA TYR A 231 21.36 -0.23 -2.99
C TYR A 231 21.43 0.78 -1.84
N ILE A 232 20.44 0.76 -0.94
CA ILE A 232 20.37 1.62 0.24
C ILE A 232 21.59 1.41 1.15
N ASP A 233 22.02 0.16 1.36
CA ASP A 233 23.22 -0.18 2.14
C ASP A 233 24.48 0.43 1.54
N ILE A 234 24.65 0.39 0.22
CA ILE A 234 25.81 0.98 -0.45
C ILE A 234 25.80 2.51 -0.29
N VAL A 235 24.67 3.18 -0.57
CA VAL A 235 24.64 4.65 -0.52
C VAL A 235 24.74 5.21 0.90
N THR A 236 24.19 4.51 1.90
CA THR A 236 24.31 4.89 3.31
C THR A 236 25.73 4.65 3.81
N LYS A 237 26.34 3.51 3.48
CA LYS A 237 27.71 3.16 3.89
C LYS A 237 28.76 4.11 3.33
N TYR A 238 28.61 4.56 2.08
CA TYR A 238 29.57 5.43 1.39
C TYR A 238 29.06 6.87 1.25
N ALA A 239 28.18 7.32 2.15
CA ALA A 239 27.59 8.65 2.12
C ALA A 239 28.64 9.79 2.13
N ASP A 240 29.80 9.58 2.76
CA ASP A 240 30.91 10.55 2.79
C ASP A 240 31.55 10.79 1.41
N LYS A 241 31.38 9.85 0.47
CA LYS A 241 31.86 9.92 -0.90
C LYS A 241 30.89 10.65 -1.84
N ILE A 242 29.61 10.58 -1.51
CA ILE A 242 28.52 11.11 -2.34
C ILE A 242 28.48 12.62 -2.24
N PHE A 243 28.63 13.30 -3.38
CA PHE A 243 28.36 14.72 -3.55
C PHE A 243 26.86 14.98 -3.70
N ALA A 244 26.20 14.29 -4.63
CA ALA A 244 24.77 14.40 -4.93
C ALA A 244 24.24 13.12 -5.59
N GLN A 245 22.91 12.93 -5.57
CA GLN A 245 22.22 11.82 -6.22
C GLN A 245 21.01 12.34 -7.00
N PHE A 246 20.87 11.95 -8.26
CA PHE A 246 19.84 12.44 -9.17
C PHE A 246 19.09 11.29 -9.86
N TYR A 247 17.77 11.35 -9.80
CA TYR A 247 16.86 10.35 -10.37
C TYR A 247 15.71 11.00 -11.16
N GLY A 248 15.00 10.17 -11.94
CA GLY A 248 13.80 10.55 -12.69
C GLY A 248 12.65 9.58 -12.42
N HIS A 249 12.08 9.02 -13.49
CA HIS A 249 11.03 7.99 -13.50
C HIS A 249 9.65 8.40 -12.97
N THR A 250 9.58 9.07 -11.81
CA THR A 250 8.29 9.37 -11.15
C THR A 250 7.50 10.48 -11.82
N HIS A 251 8.14 11.27 -12.69
CA HIS A 251 7.61 12.45 -13.37
C HIS A 251 7.19 13.61 -12.45
N THR A 252 7.59 13.53 -11.18
CA THR A 252 7.15 14.43 -10.10
C THR A 252 8.34 15.09 -9.41
N ASP A 253 8.09 16.25 -8.79
CA ASP A 253 9.10 16.95 -8.01
C ASP A 253 9.18 16.36 -6.59
N SER A 254 10.31 15.74 -6.25
CA SER A 254 10.47 15.05 -4.97
C SER A 254 11.94 14.96 -4.54
N PHE A 255 12.16 14.58 -3.29
CA PHE A 255 13.47 14.23 -2.76
C PHE A 255 13.35 13.05 -1.79
N ARG A 256 14.48 12.39 -1.50
CA ARG A 256 14.56 11.23 -0.61
C ARG A 256 15.69 11.41 0.40
N LEU A 257 15.41 11.04 1.64
CA LEU A 257 16.38 10.98 2.73
C LEU A 257 16.78 9.50 2.95
N PHE A 258 18.08 9.21 3.05
CA PHE A 258 18.60 7.86 3.26
C PHE A 258 19.32 7.76 4.60
N GLY A 259 19.01 6.73 5.38
CA GLY A 259 19.62 6.47 6.68
C GLY A 259 18.58 6.13 7.75
N HIS A 260 19.02 6.08 9.01
CA HIS A 260 18.12 5.95 10.14
C HIS A 260 17.37 7.27 10.36
N PRO A 261 16.09 7.29 10.78
CA PRO A 261 15.35 8.53 11.05
C PRO A 261 16.07 9.54 11.96
N ASP A 262 16.82 9.02 12.95
CA ASP A 262 17.64 9.82 13.87
C ASP A 262 18.99 10.28 13.28
N ASN A 263 19.45 9.64 12.19
CA ASN A 263 20.74 9.90 11.57
C ASN A 263 20.68 9.68 10.04
N ILE A 264 20.15 10.67 9.33
CA ILE A 264 20.15 10.69 7.86
C ILE A 264 21.60 10.82 7.36
N SER A 265 22.00 9.92 6.47
CA SER A 265 23.35 9.84 5.91
C SER A 265 23.49 10.65 4.61
N THR A 266 22.51 10.58 3.71
CA THR A 266 22.57 11.25 2.41
C THR A 266 21.18 11.59 1.88
N VAL A 267 21.11 12.39 0.83
CA VAL A 267 19.87 12.80 0.15
C VAL A 267 19.93 12.55 -1.35
N ALA A 268 18.77 12.37 -1.96
CA ALA A 268 18.62 12.31 -3.40
C ALA A 268 17.51 13.22 -3.90
N PHE A 269 17.65 13.69 -5.14
CA PHE A 269 16.69 14.56 -5.79
C PHE A 269 16.06 13.82 -6.98
N ILE A 270 14.74 13.89 -7.06
CA ILE A 270 13.95 13.34 -8.15
C ILE A 270 13.40 14.53 -8.93
N ALA A 271 13.68 14.58 -10.23
CA ALA A 271 13.24 15.68 -11.08
C ALA A 271 11.92 15.32 -11.78
N PRO A 272 10.99 16.28 -11.92
CA PRO A 272 9.80 16.10 -12.73
C PRO A 272 10.16 16.01 -14.23
N SER A 273 9.21 15.58 -15.05
CA SER A 273 9.45 15.28 -16.46
C SER A 273 9.10 16.44 -17.41
N VAL A 274 9.59 16.34 -18.64
CA VAL A 274 9.18 17.20 -19.77
C VAL A 274 7.83 16.73 -20.34
N THR A 275 7.56 15.43 -20.32
CA THR A 275 6.22 14.93 -20.68
C THR A 275 5.21 15.40 -19.63
N PRO A 276 4.07 15.99 -20.02
CA PRO A 276 3.06 16.38 -19.05
C PRO A 276 2.29 15.18 -18.48
N LYS A 277 2.40 14.02 -19.15
CA LYS A 277 1.70 12.79 -18.81
C LYS A 277 2.35 12.09 -17.62
N VAL A 278 1.52 11.74 -16.64
CA VAL A 278 1.87 10.88 -15.52
C VAL A 278 0.86 9.74 -15.47
N ASP A 279 1.31 8.50 -15.67
CA ASP A 279 0.41 7.35 -15.73
C ASP A 279 -0.25 7.07 -14.36
N GLY A 280 -1.57 6.92 -14.37
CA GLY A 280 -2.38 6.60 -13.18
C GLY A 280 -2.46 7.70 -12.10
N HIS A 281 -1.97 8.91 -12.37
CA HIS A 281 -1.89 9.98 -11.36
C HIS A 281 -2.10 11.36 -11.98
N SER A 282 -2.24 12.38 -11.13
CA SER A 282 -2.37 13.77 -11.59
C SER A 282 -1.19 14.20 -12.45
N SER A 283 -1.49 14.77 -13.61
CA SER A 283 -0.47 15.20 -14.58
C SER A 283 0.41 16.35 -14.02
N THR A 284 1.54 16.63 -14.66
CA THR A 284 2.42 17.76 -14.30
C THR A 284 2.59 18.71 -15.47
N TYR A 285 2.96 19.97 -15.20
CA TYR A 285 3.45 20.83 -16.27
C TYR A 285 4.84 20.36 -16.71
N PRO A 286 5.14 20.39 -18.04
CA PRO A 286 6.48 20.12 -18.54
C PRO A 286 7.53 20.94 -17.81
N SER A 287 8.60 20.26 -17.40
CA SER A 287 9.50 20.78 -16.37
C SER A 287 10.97 20.49 -16.65
N ILE A 288 11.83 21.43 -16.25
CA ILE A 288 13.30 21.29 -16.25
C ILE A 288 13.87 21.93 -14.99
N ARG A 289 15.03 21.46 -14.53
CA ARG A 289 15.66 21.91 -13.28
C ARG A 289 17.09 22.37 -13.52
N LEU A 290 17.47 23.50 -12.93
CA LEU A 290 18.83 24.02 -12.92
C LEU A 290 19.40 23.94 -11.50
N TYR A 291 20.50 23.21 -11.32
CA TYR A 291 21.20 23.10 -10.05
C TYR A 291 22.35 24.12 -9.96
N GLU A 292 22.55 24.66 -8.76
CA GLU A 292 23.67 25.53 -8.41
C GLU A 292 24.54 24.81 -7.37
N TYR A 293 25.84 24.79 -7.58
CA TYR A 293 26.77 24.05 -6.73
C TYR A 293 28.13 24.75 -6.63
N GLU A 294 28.85 24.42 -5.56
CA GLU A 294 30.28 24.72 -5.36
C GLU A 294 31.05 23.41 -5.14
N ASP A 295 32.37 23.48 -5.10
CA ASP A 295 33.28 22.31 -5.03
C ASP A 295 32.83 21.22 -4.05
N LYS A 296 32.28 21.59 -2.89
CA LYS A 296 31.92 20.62 -1.83
C LYS A 296 30.44 20.54 -1.51
N GLU A 297 29.59 21.40 -2.06
CA GLU A 297 28.19 21.49 -1.66
C GLU A 297 27.24 21.81 -2.82
N LEU A 298 26.07 21.19 -2.78
CA LEU A 298 24.94 21.58 -3.62
C LEU A 298 24.21 22.72 -2.93
N LEU A 299 24.14 23.88 -3.57
CA LEU A 299 23.65 25.11 -2.96
C LEU A 299 22.15 25.27 -3.13
N ASN A 300 21.65 24.98 -4.33
CA ASN A 300 20.26 25.28 -4.65
C ASN A 300 19.82 24.51 -5.90
N TYR A 301 18.52 24.52 -6.16
CA TYR A 301 18.01 24.36 -7.50
C TYR A 301 16.85 25.28 -7.78
N LYS A 302 16.70 25.62 -9.04
CA LYS A 302 15.55 26.33 -9.59
C LYS A 302 14.77 25.38 -10.48
N GLN A 303 13.51 25.19 -10.15
CA GLN A 303 12.58 24.45 -10.98
C GLN A 303 11.99 25.41 -12.00
N TYR A 304 11.91 25.00 -13.26
CA TYR A 304 11.24 25.74 -14.32
C TYR A 304 10.11 24.88 -14.87
N TYR A 305 9.06 25.54 -15.34
CA TYR A 305 7.91 24.90 -15.96
C TYR A 305 7.50 25.61 -17.25
N PHE A 306 6.79 24.89 -18.10
CA PHE A 306 6.27 25.36 -19.37
C PHE A 306 4.76 25.14 -19.44
N ASN A 307 3.99 26.22 -19.47
CA ASN A 307 2.53 26.13 -19.42
C ASN A 307 1.93 25.85 -20.81
N ILE A 308 1.75 24.58 -21.16
CA ILE A 308 1.23 24.14 -22.47
C ILE A 308 -0.20 24.62 -22.81
N THR A 309 -0.92 25.19 -21.85
CA THR A 309 -2.27 25.73 -22.03
C THR A 309 -2.29 27.18 -22.51
N GLU A 310 -1.15 27.88 -22.44
CA GLU A 310 -1.04 29.26 -22.91
C GLU A 310 -0.92 29.33 -24.42
N ARG A 311 -1.34 30.47 -24.99
CA ARG A 311 -1.29 30.71 -26.43
C ARG A 311 0.15 30.81 -26.96
N GLU A 312 1.02 31.48 -26.20
CA GLU A 312 2.43 31.72 -26.54
C GLU A 312 3.29 31.31 -25.33
N PRO A 313 3.43 30.00 -25.07
CA PRO A 313 4.06 29.53 -23.85
C PRO A 313 5.58 29.73 -23.87
N SER A 314 6.12 30.08 -22.71
CA SER A 314 7.56 30.20 -22.48
C SER A 314 7.95 29.53 -21.17
N TRP A 315 9.21 29.08 -21.10
CA TRP A 315 9.81 28.59 -19.87
C TRP A 315 9.90 29.71 -18.84
N ARG A 316 9.49 29.44 -17.61
CA ARG A 316 9.61 30.39 -16.50
C ARG A 316 9.97 29.68 -15.20
N GLU A 317 10.59 30.40 -14.28
CA GLU A 317 10.91 29.89 -12.96
C GLU A 317 9.60 29.52 -12.24
N ALA A 318 9.51 28.27 -11.82
CA ALA A 318 8.44 27.71 -11.02
C ALA A 318 8.66 28.10 -9.56
N TYR A 319 9.84 27.74 -9.03
CA TYR A 319 10.29 28.15 -7.71
C TYR A 319 11.81 27.97 -7.58
N ASP A 320 12.36 28.66 -6.60
CA ASP A 320 13.73 28.52 -6.11
C ASP A 320 13.67 27.79 -4.75
N PHE A 321 14.36 26.65 -4.62
CA PHE A 321 14.22 25.77 -3.46
C PHE A 321 14.61 26.46 -2.14
N ARG A 322 15.77 27.14 -2.14
CA ARG A 322 16.27 27.84 -0.95
C ARG A 322 15.30 28.90 -0.46
N SER A 323 14.79 29.74 -1.36
CA SER A 323 13.87 30.82 -0.98
C SER A 323 12.52 30.27 -0.52
N THR A 324 12.04 29.19 -1.15
CA THR A 324 10.76 28.56 -0.84
C THR A 324 10.74 27.91 0.53
N TYR A 325 11.82 27.18 0.88
CA TYR A 325 11.91 26.44 2.14
C TYR A 325 12.79 27.13 3.20
N GLY A 326 13.31 28.32 2.94
CA GLY A 326 14.08 29.10 3.90
C GLY A 326 15.43 28.49 4.30
N VAL A 327 16.05 27.65 3.46
CA VAL A 327 17.30 26.92 3.78
C VAL A 327 18.53 27.51 3.09
N LYS A 328 19.72 27.41 3.70
CA LYS A 328 20.93 28.03 3.12
C LYS A 328 21.51 27.28 1.92
N ASN A 329 21.47 25.96 1.97
CA ASN A 329 21.99 25.04 0.97
C ASN A 329 21.22 23.71 1.00
N LEU A 330 21.52 22.80 0.08
CA LEU A 330 20.88 21.49 -0.02
C LEU A 330 21.60 20.39 0.78
N SER A 331 22.18 20.75 1.93
CA SER A 331 22.80 19.78 2.84
C SER A 331 21.79 18.83 3.48
N VAL A 332 22.25 17.65 3.89
CA VAL A 332 21.43 16.64 4.58
C VAL A 332 20.68 17.23 5.78
N TYR A 333 21.36 18.06 6.58
CA TYR A 333 20.77 18.73 7.74
C TYR A 333 19.59 19.63 7.34
N ASN A 334 19.75 20.47 6.32
CA ASN A 334 18.69 21.36 5.87
C ASN A 334 17.51 20.58 5.26
N LEU A 335 17.79 19.57 4.44
CA LEU A 335 16.72 18.75 3.81
C LEU A 335 15.95 17.92 4.85
N LYS A 336 16.61 17.46 5.92
CA LYS A 336 15.93 16.83 7.07
C LYS A 336 15.00 17.82 7.78
N ASN A 337 15.43 19.05 8.00
CA ASN A 337 14.56 20.09 8.58
C ASN A 337 13.36 20.39 7.68
N VAL A 338 13.56 20.52 6.37
CA VAL A 338 12.46 20.71 5.40
C VAL A 338 11.49 19.54 5.44
N PHE A 339 11.99 18.30 5.51
CA PHE A 339 11.15 17.13 5.66
C PHE A 339 10.35 17.13 6.97
N ASP A 340 10.98 17.47 8.09
CA ASP A 340 10.31 17.57 9.38
C ASP A 340 9.22 18.65 9.36
N ASP A 341 9.48 19.78 8.71
CA ASP A 341 8.52 20.87 8.54
C ASP A 341 7.34 20.45 7.66
N ILE A 342 7.60 19.77 6.54
CA ILE A 342 6.56 19.17 5.68
C ILE A 342 5.71 18.20 6.51
N SER A 343 6.32 17.40 7.38
CA SER A 343 5.63 16.35 8.15
C SER A 343 4.78 16.90 9.28
N LYS A 344 5.17 18.04 9.86
CA LYS A 344 4.53 18.63 11.06
C LYS A 344 3.57 19.76 10.73
N HIS A 345 3.70 20.40 9.57
CA HIS A 345 2.95 21.61 9.23
C HIS A 345 2.11 21.42 7.95
N PRO A 346 0.78 21.27 8.07
CA PRO A 346 -0.11 21.03 6.92
C PRO A 346 0.02 22.06 5.78
N SER A 347 0.27 23.34 6.10
CA SER A 347 0.46 24.39 5.10
C SER A 347 1.73 24.20 4.27
N ILE A 348 2.81 23.67 4.88
CA ILE A 348 4.07 23.39 4.20
C ILE A 348 3.91 22.12 3.35
N PHE A 349 3.22 21.10 3.86
CA PHE A 349 2.84 19.93 3.07
C PHE A 349 2.01 20.30 1.84
N ALA A 350 0.98 21.14 2.00
CA ALA A 350 0.17 21.60 0.88
C ALA A 350 1.01 22.33 -0.18
N LYS A 351 2.01 23.12 0.25
CA LYS A 351 2.95 23.76 -0.67
C LYS A 351 3.84 22.74 -1.38
N TYR A 352 4.41 21.79 -0.64
CA TYR A 352 5.20 20.70 -1.22
C TYR A 352 4.41 19.90 -2.26
N TYR A 353 3.14 19.58 -1.97
CA TYR A 353 2.25 18.83 -2.87
C TYR A 353 1.93 19.61 -4.15
N GLU A 354 1.69 20.92 -4.04
CA GLU A 354 1.53 21.81 -5.21
C GLU A 354 2.79 21.81 -6.09
N LEU A 355 3.98 21.79 -5.49
CA LEU A 355 5.25 21.75 -6.22
C LEU A 355 5.54 20.36 -6.80
N ASN A 356 5.13 19.28 -6.11
CA ASN A 356 5.23 17.90 -6.60
C ASN A 356 4.48 17.69 -7.93
N THR A 357 3.37 18.41 -8.13
CA THR A 357 2.60 18.45 -9.39
C THR A 357 3.05 19.56 -10.35
N VAL A 358 4.09 20.32 -9.99
CA VAL A 358 4.59 21.49 -10.72
C VAL A 358 3.48 22.49 -11.04
N PHE A 359 2.62 22.79 -10.05
CA PHE A 359 1.44 23.67 -10.18
C PHE A 359 0.31 23.15 -11.06
N HIS A 360 0.42 21.97 -11.67
CA HIS A 360 -0.70 21.42 -12.41
C HIS A 360 -1.77 20.97 -11.40
N ARG A 361 -2.84 21.74 -11.36
CA ARG A 361 -4.07 21.38 -10.69
C ARG A 361 -5.00 20.91 -11.80
N GLU A 362 -5.30 19.63 -11.85
CA GLU A 362 -6.39 19.18 -12.71
C GLU A 362 -7.63 20.01 -12.35
N GLN A 363 -8.18 20.74 -13.32
CA GLN A 363 -9.57 21.21 -13.23
C GLN A 363 -10.48 20.01 -13.38
N HIS A 364 -10.35 19.06 -12.46
CA HIS A 364 -11.47 18.31 -11.98
C HIS A 364 -12.15 19.21 -10.94
N CYS A 365 -13.37 18.90 -10.52
CA CYS A 365 -13.90 19.48 -9.29
C CYS A 365 -13.10 18.94 -8.07
N ASP A 366 -11.77 19.00 -8.13
CA ASP A 366 -10.82 18.69 -7.09
C ASP A 366 -10.74 19.90 -6.15
N LYS A 367 -11.87 20.14 -5.49
CA LYS A 367 -11.77 20.15 -4.04
C LYS A 367 -11.53 18.69 -3.61
N LYS A 368 -10.30 18.19 -3.76
CA LYS A 368 -9.75 17.31 -2.72
C LYS A 368 -9.52 18.21 -1.51
N MET A 369 -10.61 18.54 -0.82
CA MET A 369 -10.51 18.95 0.56
C MET A 369 -10.40 17.64 1.32
N GLN A 370 -9.18 17.29 1.73
CA GLN A 370 -9.05 16.40 2.88
C GLN A 370 -9.93 17.01 3.98
N LEU A 371 -10.80 16.21 4.61
CA LEU A 371 -11.57 16.61 5.78
C LEU A 371 -10.56 16.99 6.89
N GLN A 372 -10.05 18.23 6.85
CA GLN A 372 -9.04 18.71 7.78
C GLN A 372 -9.65 19.56 8.89
N ASP A 373 -10.87 20.08 8.75
CA ASP A 373 -11.61 20.71 9.84
C ASP A 373 -13.13 20.62 9.61
N CYS A 374 -13.85 20.07 10.61
CA CYS A 374 -15.31 19.96 10.62
C CYS A 374 -16.01 21.24 11.15
N GLU A 375 -15.35 22.39 11.14
CA GLU A 375 -15.96 23.66 11.57
C GLU A 375 -16.44 24.49 10.35
N ASN A 376 -17.75 24.83 10.36
CA ASN A 376 -18.43 25.75 9.42
C ASN A 376 -18.62 25.26 7.96
N PHE A 377 -19.03 24.00 7.76
CA PHE A 377 -19.47 23.49 6.45
C PHE A 377 -21.00 23.49 6.32
N GLU A 378 -21.56 24.37 5.47
CA GLU A 378 -22.99 24.46 5.21
C GLU A 378 -23.35 23.69 3.92
N MET A 379 -24.05 22.55 4.05
CA MET A 379 -24.53 21.77 2.91
C MET A 379 -25.84 22.34 2.37
N THR A 380 -25.79 23.16 1.33
CA THR A 380 -26.99 23.62 0.61
C THR A 380 -26.92 23.26 -0.89
N GLY A 381 -27.94 22.55 -1.40
CA GLY A 381 -28.13 22.30 -2.84
C GLY A 381 -28.04 20.84 -3.30
N CYS A 382 -27.94 20.64 -4.62
CA CYS A 382 -27.79 19.33 -5.25
C CYS A 382 -26.35 18.82 -5.09
N ILE A 383 -26.15 17.80 -4.26
CA ILE A 383 -24.86 17.14 -4.07
C ILE A 383 -24.64 16.14 -5.21
N SER A 384 -23.46 16.13 -5.82
CA SER A 384 -23.04 15.07 -6.72
C SER A 384 -21.76 14.43 -6.21
N LEU A 385 -21.76 13.11 -6.06
CA LEU A 385 -20.59 12.33 -5.69
C LEU A 385 -19.90 11.83 -6.95
N THR A 386 -18.64 12.19 -7.13
CA THR A 386 -17.76 11.53 -8.10
C THR A 386 -16.90 10.54 -7.34
N MET A 387 -17.03 9.26 -7.65
CA MET A 387 -16.12 8.24 -7.16
C MET A 387 -15.18 7.81 -8.26
N ILE A 388 -13.91 7.68 -7.91
CA ILE A 388 -12.85 7.18 -8.76
C ILE A 388 -12.32 5.95 -8.07
N HIS A 389 -12.49 4.79 -8.70
CA HIS A 389 -11.94 3.54 -8.22
C HIS A 389 -10.75 3.16 -9.11
N GLU A 390 -9.61 2.88 -8.47
CA GLU A 390 -8.40 2.38 -9.15
C GLU A 390 -8.07 0.99 -8.59
N GLY A 391 -8.34 -0.04 -9.39
CA GLY A 391 -8.19 -1.44 -8.98
C GLY A 391 -9.11 -2.34 -9.81
N ASN A 392 -8.92 -3.66 -9.74
CA ASN A 392 -9.71 -4.64 -10.49
C ASN A 392 -10.48 -5.54 -9.50
N ASP A 393 -11.26 -4.95 -8.58
CA ASP A 393 -11.80 -5.70 -7.43
C ASP A 393 -12.63 -4.87 -6.41
N GLY A 394 -13.14 -3.68 -6.76
CA GLY A 394 -13.78 -2.77 -5.79
C GLY A 394 -15.17 -3.17 -5.28
N GLY A 395 -15.67 -4.36 -5.65
CA GLY A 395 -17.02 -4.81 -5.32
C GLY A 395 -18.12 -3.98 -6.01
N GLU A 396 -19.38 -4.17 -5.63
CA GLU A 396 -20.47 -3.30 -6.04
C GLU A 396 -20.78 -2.35 -4.90
N LEU A 397 -20.47 -1.06 -5.10
CA LEU A 397 -20.88 -0.05 -4.13
C LEU A 397 -22.32 0.34 -4.47
N GLU A 398 -23.24 0.05 -3.57
CA GLU A 398 -24.67 0.27 -3.80
C GLU A 398 -25.02 1.74 -3.58
N ASN A 399 -24.55 2.33 -2.49
CA ASN A 399 -24.77 3.72 -2.13
C ASN A 399 -23.65 4.29 -1.24
N VAL A 400 -23.48 5.62 -1.30
CA VAL A 400 -22.68 6.39 -0.34
C VAL A 400 -23.59 7.41 0.30
N THR A 401 -23.55 7.52 1.62
CA THR A 401 -24.43 8.42 2.37
C THR A 401 -23.65 9.48 3.10
N PHE A 402 -24.03 10.74 2.91
CA PHE A 402 -23.53 11.88 3.68
C PHE A 402 -24.56 12.33 4.72
N TYR A 403 -24.09 12.59 5.94
CA TYR A 403 -24.91 13.13 7.03
C TYR A 403 -24.51 14.58 7.32
N GLY A 404 -25.46 15.51 7.25
CA GLY A 404 -25.26 16.87 7.72
C GLY A 404 -25.52 17.01 9.22
N SER A 405 -24.61 17.67 9.95
CA SER A 405 -24.87 18.12 11.31
C SER A 405 -25.24 19.61 11.30
N ASP A 406 -26.52 19.92 11.48
CA ASP A 406 -26.94 21.28 11.82
C ASP A 406 -26.50 21.57 13.27
N PHE A 407 -25.43 22.35 13.43
CA PHE A 407 -25.03 22.92 14.72
C PHE A 407 -25.85 24.18 15.00
N GLY A 408 -27.17 24.01 15.14
CA GLY A 408 -28.08 25.11 15.45
C GLY A 408 -29.53 24.67 15.46
N TYR A 409 -30.10 24.53 16.66
CA TYR A 409 -31.52 24.32 16.94
C TYR A 409 -32.13 22.93 16.60
N GLY A 410 -32.13 22.04 17.61
CA GLY A 410 -33.12 20.97 17.76
C GLY A 410 -32.72 19.61 17.19
N GLU A 411 -32.69 18.60 18.07
CA GLU A 411 -32.18 17.23 17.86
C GLU A 411 -32.83 16.36 16.75
N ASN A 412 -33.63 16.90 15.81
CA ASN A 412 -34.47 16.03 14.96
C ASN A 412 -34.36 16.21 13.43
N ASN A 413 -33.50 17.09 12.89
CA ASN A 413 -33.36 17.26 11.44
C ASN A 413 -31.89 17.22 11.00
N ARG A 414 -31.29 16.01 10.94
CA ARG A 414 -30.07 15.82 10.16
C ARG A 414 -30.45 15.50 8.71
N GLN A 415 -29.89 16.24 7.77
CA GLN A 415 -30.16 16.03 6.35
C GLN A 415 -29.24 14.94 5.80
N GLU A 416 -29.84 13.87 5.31
CA GLU A 416 -29.14 12.74 4.70
C GLU A 416 -29.10 12.94 3.18
N TYR A 417 -27.93 12.74 2.58
CA TYR A 417 -27.77 12.72 1.13
C TYR A 417 -27.28 11.34 0.71
N ILE A 418 -28.16 10.57 0.07
CA ILE A 418 -27.82 9.25 -0.46
C ILE A 418 -27.42 9.41 -1.91
N CYS A 419 -26.22 8.97 -2.23
CA CYS A 419 -25.64 8.92 -3.56
C CYS A 419 -25.75 7.48 -4.06
N PRO A 420 -26.80 7.11 -4.82
CA PRO A 420 -26.93 5.75 -5.35
C PRO A 420 -25.85 5.53 -6.40
N ILE A 421 -24.98 4.57 -6.14
CA ILE A 421 -23.85 4.25 -7.00
C ILE A 421 -24.25 3.12 -7.95
N GLY A 422 -24.72 1.99 -7.40
CA GLY A 422 -25.30 0.88 -8.16
C GLY A 422 -24.40 0.36 -9.30
N VAL A 423 -23.08 0.48 -9.14
CA VAL A 423 -22.11 0.00 -10.13
C VAL A 423 -21.02 -0.81 -9.47
N LYS A 424 -20.58 -1.82 -10.21
CA LYS A 424 -19.42 -2.62 -9.85
C LYS A 424 -18.16 -1.82 -10.15
N LEU A 425 -17.37 -1.57 -9.12
CA LEU A 425 -16.12 -0.81 -9.17
C LEU A 425 -14.98 -1.72 -9.64
N ASP A 426 -15.04 -2.14 -10.89
CA ASP A 426 -13.96 -2.90 -11.55
C ASP A 426 -13.25 -2.01 -12.58
N GLY A 427 -11.92 -2.03 -12.61
CA GLY A 427 -11.11 -1.25 -13.54
C GLY A 427 -11.10 0.25 -13.23
N TYR A 428 -10.57 1.03 -14.17
CA TYR A 428 -10.50 2.49 -14.06
C TYR A 428 -11.84 3.10 -14.44
N ASN A 429 -12.78 3.13 -13.49
CA ASN A 429 -14.11 3.68 -13.70
C ASN A 429 -14.32 4.90 -12.80
N SER A 430 -14.70 6.02 -13.43
CA SER A 430 -15.23 7.17 -12.71
C SER A 430 -16.75 7.15 -12.84
N ILE A 431 -17.44 7.17 -11.70
CA ILE A 431 -18.89 7.33 -11.67
C ILE A 431 -19.23 8.64 -10.98
N LYS A 432 -20.04 9.44 -11.64
CA LYS A 432 -20.64 10.63 -11.06
C LYS A 432 -22.12 10.37 -10.84
N VAL A 433 -22.55 10.39 -9.58
CA VAL A 433 -23.95 10.18 -9.22
C VAL A 433 -24.52 11.41 -8.54
N ALA A 434 -25.77 11.72 -8.85
CA ALA A 434 -26.51 12.74 -8.13
C ALA A 434 -26.99 12.15 -6.80
N CYS A 435 -26.69 12.83 -5.70
CA CYS A 435 -27.16 12.43 -4.40
C CYS A 435 -28.55 13.00 -4.18
N THR A 436 -29.48 12.15 -3.76
CA THR A 436 -30.82 12.55 -3.38
C THR A 436 -30.83 12.86 -1.90
N SER A 437 -31.25 14.06 -1.53
CA SER A 437 -31.55 14.37 -0.13
C SER A 437 -32.74 13.55 0.30
N LYS A 438 -32.57 12.65 1.27
CA LYS A 438 -33.67 12.01 1.96
C LYS A 438 -33.88 12.74 3.27
N ASN A 439 -35.11 13.18 3.51
CA ASN A 439 -35.56 13.46 4.86
C ASN A 439 -35.84 12.11 5.52
N ASN A 440 -34.79 11.38 5.86
CA ASN A 440 -34.87 10.21 6.71
C ASN A 440 -34.11 10.50 7.98
N THR A 441 -34.73 10.10 9.08
CA THR A 441 -34.17 10.16 10.43
C THR A 441 -33.17 9.02 10.61
N TYR A 442 -32.05 9.03 9.87
CA TYR A 442 -30.91 8.14 10.18
C TYR A 442 -29.97 8.91 11.11
N ASP A 443 -29.84 8.43 12.33
CA ASP A 443 -28.89 8.98 13.30
C ASP A 443 -27.62 8.13 13.26
N PRO A 444 -26.50 8.61 12.67
CA PRO A 444 -25.23 7.87 12.70
C PRO A 444 -24.69 7.63 14.12
N ASN A 445 -25.25 8.29 15.15
CA ASN A 445 -24.99 7.96 16.55
C ASN A 445 -25.73 6.69 17.02
N ARG A 446 -26.56 6.07 16.17
CA ARG A 446 -27.34 4.84 16.44
C ARG A 446 -26.91 3.62 15.60
N ALA A 447 -25.77 3.65 14.91
CA ALA A 447 -25.29 2.46 14.18
C ALA A 447 -24.75 1.39 15.15
N CYS A 448 -24.98 0.12 14.82
CA CYS A 448 -24.40 -1.02 15.52
C CYS A 448 -23.57 -1.84 14.54
N ASN A 449 -22.26 -2.00 14.79
CA ASN A 449 -21.36 -2.74 13.90
C ASN A 449 -21.46 -2.30 12.41
N GLY A 450 -21.56 -0.99 12.18
CA GLY A 450 -21.58 -0.38 10.84
C GLY A 450 -22.96 0.03 10.30
N ASP A 451 -24.08 -0.45 10.87
CA ASP A 451 -25.43 -0.13 10.35
C ASP A 451 -26.49 -0.04 11.47
N GLU A 452 -27.40 0.94 11.43
CA GLU A 452 -28.52 1.08 12.40
C GLU A 452 -29.48 -0.13 12.37
N ARG A 453 -29.68 -0.74 11.20
CA ARG A 453 -30.57 -1.91 11.04
C ARG A 453 -30.09 -3.10 11.89
N PHE A 454 -28.79 -3.20 12.12
CA PHE A 454 -28.20 -4.27 12.92
C PHE A 454 -28.52 -4.12 14.42
N CYS A 455 -28.89 -2.93 14.89
CA CYS A 455 -29.18 -2.69 16.30
C CYS A 455 -30.37 -3.49 16.85
N HIS A 456 -31.29 -3.90 15.97
CA HIS A 456 -32.45 -4.73 16.33
C HIS A 456 -32.15 -6.24 16.25
N ILE A 457 -31.02 -6.64 15.67
CA ILE A 457 -30.65 -8.04 15.52
C ILE A 457 -30.18 -8.58 16.89
N PRO A 458 -30.75 -9.71 17.37
CA PRO A 458 -30.22 -10.42 18.54
C PRO A 458 -28.76 -10.85 18.32
N PHE A 459 -27.90 -10.76 19.33
CA PHE A 459 -26.50 -11.21 19.25
C PHE A 459 -26.37 -12.61 18.63
N SER A 460 -27.24 -13.56 19.02
CA SER A 460 -27.24 -14.93 18.50
C SER A 460 -27.76 -15.10 17.06
N ARG A 461 -28.14 -14.01 16.39
CA ARG A 461 -28.60 -14.00 15.00
C ARG A 461 -27.69 -13.16 14.09
N PHE A 462 -26.74 -12.44 14.66
CA PHE A 462 -25.73 -11.71 13.91
C PHE A 462 -24.54 -12.63 13.63
N THR A 463 -24.00 -12.57 12.41
CA THR A 463 -22.75 -13.27 12.08
C THR A 463 -21.57 -12.32 12.26
N PHE A 464 -20.70 -12.62 13.22
CA PHE A 464 -19.46 -11.90 13.41
C PHE A 464 -18.35 -12.51 12.55
N PHE A 465 -17.67 -11.66 11.79
CA PHE A 465 -16.46 -12.02 11.09
C PHE A 465 -15.26 -12.00 12.02
N GLY A 466 -14.40 -13.01 11.91
CA GLY A 466 -13.32 -13.17 12.85
C GLY A 466 -12.10 -13.94 12.41
N THR A 467 -11.06 -13.78 13.21
CA THR A 467 -9.73 -14.30 12.97
C THR A 467 -9.39 -15.43 13.94
N HIS A 468 -8.77 -16.48 13.41
CA HIS A 468 -8.18 -17.56 14.19
C HIS A 468 -6.76 -17.19 14.62
N ASN A 469 -6.41 -17.50 15.87
CA ASN A 469 -5.17 -17.05 16.55
C ASN A 469 -4.93 -15.55 16.38
N ALA A 470 -5.93 -14.76 16.72
CA ALA A 470 -6.02 -13.35 16.35
C ALA A 470 -4.89 -12.46 16.89
N GLY A 471 -4.23 -12.86 17.98
CA GLY A 471 -3.09 -12.16 18.55
C GLY A 471 -1.76 -12.38 17.82
N THR A 472 -1.70 -13.29 16.85
CA THR A 472 -0.47 -13.57 16.08
C THR A 472 0.00 -12.40 15.20
N GLY A 473 -0.83 -11.36 15.02
CA GLY A 473 -0.51 -10.16 14.26
C GLY A 473 0.23 -9.05 15.03
N GLU A 474 0.38 -9.19 16.35
CA GLU A 474 0.95 -8.14 17.23
C GLU A 474 2.50 -8.01 17.14
N ASP A 475 3.23 -9.06 16.74
CA ASP A 475 4.69 -9.03 16.63
C ASP A 475 5.17 -8.71 15.20
N ILE A 476 5.80 -7.54 15.05
CA ILE A 476 6.34 -6.98 13.81
C ILE A 476 7.85 -7.32 13.65
N SER A 477 8.48 -7.94 14.66
CA SER A 477 9.94 -7.87 14.82
C SER A 477 10.79 -8.88 14.01
N SER A 478 10.22 -9.84 13.28
CA SER A 478 10.95 -10.49 12.15
C SER A 478 10.06 -11.41 11.29
N ILE A 479 10.03 -11.16 9.97
CA ILE A 479 9.51 -12.13 8.99
C ILE A 479 10.64 -13.09 8.61
N SER A 480 11.06 -13.93 9.55
CA SER A 480 11.83 -15.11 9.17
C SER A 480 10.90 -16.11 8.46
N LYS A 481 11.41 -16.91 7.51
CA LYS A 481 10.63 -17.97 6.84
C LYS A 481 10.00 -18.97 7.83
N ILE A 482 10.50 -19.05 9.06
CA ILE A 482 9.97 -19.91 10.11
C ILE A 482 8.72 -19.29 10.75
N ASN A 483 8.67 -17.96 10.90
CA ASN A 483 7.58 -17.26 11.60
C ASN A 483 6.28 -17.21 10.77
N CYS A 484 6.37 -17.10 9.45
CA CYS A 484 5.19 -17.05 8.57
C CYS A 484 4.34 -18.34 8.57
N ALA A 485 4.90 -19.46 9.02
CA ALA A 485 4.20 -20.74 9.14
C ALA A 485 3.34 -20.85 10.42
N PHE A 486 3.52 -19.92 11.37
CA PHE A 486 2.77 -19.86 12.63
C PHE A 486 1.94 -18.58 12.79
N LYS A 487 2.24 -17.55 12.00
CA LYS A 487 1.49 -16.29 11.97
C LYS A 487 0.20 -16.48 11.17
N ASN A 488 -0.94 -16.21 11.77
CA ASN A 488 -2.25 -16.37 11.13
C ASN A 488 -2.82 -15.05 10.59
N GLN A 489 -2.28 -13.90 11.01
CA GLN A 489 -2.71 -12.56 10.61
C GLN A 489 -1.53 -11.60 10.51
N ASP A 490 -1.49 -10.71 9.50
CA ASP A 490 -0.47 -9.65 9.39
C ASP A 490 -0.85 -8.32 10.03
N LEU A 491 -2.10 -8.21 10.45
CA LEU A 491 -2.67 -6.98 11.01
C LEU A 491 -2.60 -7.01 12.53
N ASN A 492 -2.18 -5.91 13.14
CA ASN A 492 -2.35 -5.71 14.59
C ASN A 492 -3.85 -5.58 14.95
N VAL A 493 -4.20 -5.62 16.23
CA VAL A 493 -5.59 -5.58 16.71
C VAL A 493 -6.37 -4.39 16.17
N ARG A 494 -5.74 -3.21 16.10
CA ARG A 494 -6.37 -1.98 15.62
C ARG A 494 -6.66 -2.07 14.13
N GLU A 495 -5.70 -2.53 13.35
CA GLU A 495 -5.86 -2.77 11.91
C GLU A 495 -6.92 -3.85 11.63
N GLN A 496 -7.00 -4.91 12.44
CA GLN A 496 -8.07 -5.91 12.33
C GLN A 496 -9.45 -5.29 12.60
N LEU A 497 -9.57 -4.43 13.62
CA LEU A 497 -10.81 -3.71 13.92
C LEU A 497 -11.18 -2.73 12.79
N ASP A 498 -10.22 -1.97 12.26
CA ASP A 498 -10.44 -1.08 11.11
C ASP A 498 -10.87 -1.87 9.86
N PHE A 499 -10.33 -3.08 9.68
CA PHE A 499 -10.70 -4.00 8.60
C PHE A 499 -12.10 -4.61 8.78
N GLY A 500 -12.73 -4.48 9.95
CA GLY A 500 -14.09 -4.99 10.23
C GLY A 500 -14.13 -6.35 10.95
N VAL A 501 -13.01 -6.83 11.48
CA VAL A 501 -12.96 -8.01 12.36
C VAL A 501 -13.63 -7.67 13.69
N ARG A 502 -14.58 -8.51 14.13
CA ARG A 502 -15.32 -8.32 15.40
C ARG A 502 -15.37 -9.56 16.28
N PHE A 503 -14.76 -10.66 15.82
CA PHE A 503 -14.61 -11.89 16.57
C PHE A 503 -13.13 -12.30 16.59
N PHE A 504 -12.52 -12.34 17.77
CA PHE A 504 -11.10 -12.64 17.96
C PHE A 504 -10.97 -13.98 18.69
N ASP A 505 -10.53 -15.03 17.99
CA ASP A 505 -10.20 -16.32 18.60
C ASP A 505 -8.72 -16.32 19.01
N LEU A 506 -8.47 -16.37 20.32
CA LEU A 506 -7.17 -16.18 20.94
C LEU A 506 -6.71 -17.47 21.62
N ASP A 507 -5.52 -17.91 21.23
CA ASP A 507 -4.70 -18.85 21.99
C ASP A 507 -3.81 -18.04 22.94
N ILE A 508 -3.76 -18.43 24.22
CA ILE A 508 -3.06 -17.67 25.27
C ILE A 508 -2.27 -18.58 26.21
N ILE A 509 -1.21 -18.01 26.79
CA ILE A 509 -0.38 -18.65 27.80
C ILE A 509 0.09 -17.64 28.84
N GLN A 510 0.14 -18.06 30.10
CA GLN A 510 0.89 -17.39 31.16
C GLN A 510 2.14 -18.20 31.46
N SER A 511 3.31 -17.66 31.10
CA SER A 511 4.60 -18.29 31.36
C SER A 511 5.55 -17.36 32.10
N LYS A 512 6.57 -17.96 32.72
CA LYS A 512 7.76 -17.28 33.24
C LYS A 512 8.98 -18.02 32.75
N ASN A 513 9.89 -17.32 32.07
CA ASN A 513 11.14 -17.88 31.52
C ASN A 513 10.97 -18.89 30.38
N LEU A 514 9.87 -18.83 29.60
CA LEU A 514 9.77 -19.57 28.35
C LEU A 514 10.40 -18.70 27.24
N TYR A 515 11.19 -19.29 26.35
CA TYR A 515 11.96 -18.53 25.35
C TYR A 515 11.01 -17.73 24.44
N ASN A 516 11.09 -16.40 24.51
CA ASN A 516 10.20 -15.42 23.85
C ASN A 516 8.74 -15.41 24.34
N CYS A 517 8.47 -15.89 25.57
CA CYS A 517 7.17 -15.82 26.22
C CYS A 517 7.31 -15.45 27.70
N ASP A 518 6.96 -14.23 28.09
CA ASP A 518 7.00 -13.76 29.48
C ASP A 518 5.78 -12.90 29.85
N GLY A 519 4.97 -13.42 30.78
CA GLY A 519 3.70 -12.81 31.15
C GLY A 519 2.51 -13.53 30.55
N LEU A 520 1.36 -12.84 30.52
CA LEU A 520 0.14 -13.30 29.85
C LEU A 520 0.17 -12.80 28.41
N GLU A 521 0.36 -13.71 27.48
CA GLU A 521 0.57 -13.38 26.07
C GLU A 521 -0.37 -14.17 25.18
N SER A 522 -0.67 -13.58 24.02
CA SER A 522 -1.23 -14.33 22.90
C SER A 522 -0.15 -15.20 22.27
N GLY A 523 -0.55 -16.33 21.73
CA GLY A 523 0.39 -17.29 21.19
C GLY A 523 -0.22 -18.26 20.19
N HIS A 524 0.61 -19.18 19.72
CA HIS A 524 0.18 -20.32 18.94
C HIS A 524 1.23 -21.44 19.01
N GLY A 525 0.78 -22.69 19.14
CA GLY A 525 1.64 -23.87 19.07
C GLY A 525 1.12 -25.03 19.90
N LYS A 526 1.90 -26.11 19.96
CA LYS A 526 1.62 -27.29 20.78
C LYS A 526 2.83 -27.57 21.68
N TYR A 527 2.62 -28.06 22.89
CA TYR A 527 3.68 -28.46 23.83
C TYR A 527 4.64 -27.31 24.21
N PRO A 528 4.18 -26.27 24.93
CA PRO A 528 5.02 -25.17 25.40
C PRO A 528 6.28 -25.63 26.14
N GLU A 529 6.17 -26.68 26.95
CA GLU A 529 7.28 -27.29 27.70
C GLU A 529 8.43 -27.82 26.82
N LEU A 530 8.18 -28.06 25.53
CA LEU A 530 9.18 -28.47 24.54
C LEU A 530 9.74 -27.28 23.73
N GLY A 531 9.32 -26.04 24.04
CA GLY A 531 9.73 -24.84 23.31
C GLY A 531 9.07 -24.68 21.94
N LEU A 532 7.96 -25.37 21.70
CA LEU A 532 7.22 -25.41 20.43
C LEU A 532 6.02 -24.44 20.39
N TYR A 533 5.82 -23.68 21.46
CA TYR A 533 4.84 -22.60 21.55
C TYR A 533 5.50 -21.26 21.27
N ARG A 534 4.85 -20.42 20.47
CA ARG A 534 5.32 -19.06 20.12
C ARG A 534 4.36 -18.03 20.69
N CYS A 535 4.88 -17.00 21.34
CA CYS A 535 4.10 -15.85 21.76
C CYS A 535 4.28 -14.70 20.79
N PHE A 536 3.23 -13.89 20.64
CA PHE A 536 3.16 -12.81 19.65
C PHE A 536 2.86 -11.46 20.26
N GLY A 537 2.72 -11.37 21.59
CA GLY A 537 2.55 -10.10 22.28
C GLY A 537 1.69 -10.22 23.52
N LYS A 538 1.82 -9.22 24.39
CA LYS A 538 1.11 -9.14 25.66
C LYS A 538 -0.38 -8.93 25.44
N LEU A 539 -1.20 -9.75 26.11
CA LEU A 539 -2.65 -9.64 26.04
C LEU A 539 -3.17 -8.31 26.62
N GLU A 540 -2.41 -7.71 27.55
CA GLU A 540 -2.69 -6.37 28.09
C GLU A 540 -2.73 -5.29 26.99
N ILE A 541 -1.74 -5.31 26.09
CA ILE A 541 -1.65 -4.36 24.96
C ILE A 541 -2.81 -4.58 24.00
N PHE A 542 -3.10 -5.84 23.66
CA PHE A 542 -4.21 -6.20 22.79
C PHE A 542 -5.56 -5.66 23.31
N VAL A 543 -5.82 -5.86 24.62
CA VAL A 543 -7.07 -5.41 25.25
C VAL A 543 -7.12 -3.88 25.33
N GLU A 544 -6.01 -3.22 25.66
CA GLU A 544 -5.92 -1.75 25.72
C GLU A 544 -6.21 -1.11 24.37
N GLU A 545 -5.56 -1.57 23.29
CA GLU A 545 -5.77 -1.05 21.94
C GLU A 545 -7.21 -1.27 21.45
N MET A 546 -7.79 -2.44 21.70
CA MET A 546 -9.20 -2.72 21.39
C MET A 546 -10.15 -1.74 22.11
N ILE A 547 -9.91 -1.47 23.39
CA ILE A 547 -10.75 -0.57 24.19
C ILE A 547 -10.57 0.88 23.73
N ASN A 548 -9.34 1.30 23.44
CA ASN A 548 -9.06 2.62 22.89
C ASN A 548 -9.80 2.82 21.56
N TRP A 549 -9.71 1.85 20.65
CA TRP A 549 -10.43 1.87 19.38
C TRP A 549 -11.95 1.94 19.59
N LEU A 550 -12.52 1.12 20.49
CA LEU A 550 -13.95 1.17 20.79
C LEU A 550 -14.38 2.53 21.33
N ASN A 551 -13.58 3.15 22.20
CA ASN A 551 -13.85 4.48 22.74
C ASN A 551 -13.83 5.56 21.66
N GLU A 552 -12.85 5.53 20.76
CA GLU A 552 -12.76 6.42 19.60
C GLU A 552 -13.98 6.28 18.68
N MET A 553 -14.52 5.07 18.56
CA MET A 553 -15.73 4.78 17.78
C MET A 553 -17.04 5.04 18.54
N ASN A 554 -16.99 5.68 19.71
CA ASN A 554 -18.13 5.93 20.61
C ASN A 554 -18.87 4.66 21.07
N ASN A 555 -18.14 3.54 21.21
CA ASN A 555 -18.65 2.24 21.66
C ASN A 555 -19.81 1.69 20.80
N ARG A 556 -19.79 1.95 19.50
CA ARG A 556 -20.85 1.57 18.53
C ARG A 556 -20.73 0.15 17.96
N ASP A 557 -19.75 -0.60 18.41
CA ASP A 557 -19.48 -1.95 17.89
C ASP A 557 -19.57 -2.97 19.01
N VAL A 558 -20.23 -4.09 18.72
CA VAL A 558 -20.13 -5.30 19.52
C VAL A 558 -18.90 -6.10 19.09
N VAL A 559 -18.01 -6.41 20.03
CA VAL A 559 -16.80 -7.20 19.81
C VAL A 559 -16.85 -8.46 20.65
N VAL A 560 -16.30 -9.56 20.13
CA VAL A 560 -16.28 -10.86 20.78
C VAL A 560 -14.85 -11.32 20.98
N LEU A 561 -14.46 -11.53 22.24
CA LEU A 561 -13.21 -12.18 22.62
C LEU A 561 -13.50 -13.63 22.96
N TYR A 562 -12.88 -14.54 22.22
CA TYR A 562 -13.04 -15.97 22.44
C TYR A 562 -11.66 -16.56 22.72
N PHE A 563 -11.48 -17.16 23.89
CA PHE A 563 -10.23 -17.79 24.31
C PHE A 563 -10.29 -19.29 23.98
N GLY A 564 -9.72 -19.64 22.83
CA GLY A 564 -9.73 -20.96 22.23
C GLY A 564 -8.82 -21.93 22.95
N ALA A 565 -7.50 -21.73 22.92
CA ALA A 565 -6.57 -22.51 23.75
C ALA A 565 -6.06 -21.71 24.95
N ILE A 566 -6.15 -22.30 26.14
CA ILE A 566 -5.59 -21.74 27.37
C ILE A 566 -4.51 -22.72 27.84
N ASP A 567 -3.27 -22.49 27.45
CA ASP A 567 -2.13 -23.31 27.89
C ASP A 567 -1.75 -22.96 29.32
N PHE A 568 -1.27 -23.95 30.09
CA PHE A 568 -1.00 -23.80 31.53
C PHE A 568 -2.20 -23.21 32.31
N GLU A 569 -3.39 -23.83 32.16
CA GLU A 569 -4.66 -23.34 32.72
C GLU A 569 -4.57 -22.86 34.18
N GLU A 570 -3.85 -23.57 35.06
CA GLU A 570 -3.71 -23.21 36.49
C GLU A 570 -3.08 -21.83 36.72
N SER A 571 -2.16 -21.39 35.85
CA SER A 571 -1.53 -20.07 35.93
C SER A 571 -2.17 -19.05 35.00
N THR A 572 -2.65 -19.49 33.83
CA THR A 572 -3.17 -18.61 32.79
C THR A 572 -4.56 -18.11 33.11
N TYR A 573 -5.42 -18.98 33.67
CA TYR A 573 -6.79 -18.59 34.01
C TYR A 573 -6.83 -17.45 35.06
N PRO A 574 -6.12 -17.54 36.22
CA PRO A 574 -6.12 -16.43 37.18
C PRO A 574 -5.51 -15.13 36.63
N ALA A 575 -4.50 -15.23 35.76
CA ALA A 575 -3.89 -14.06 35.12
C ALA A 575 -4.86 -13.37 34.16
N LEU A 576 -5.57 -14.16 33.33
CA LEU A 576 -6.60 -13.68 32.42
C LEU A 576 -7.77 -13.06 33.19
N GLU A 577 -8.27 -13.74 34.22
CA GLU A 577 -9.34 -13.25 35.07
C GLU A 577 -8.98 -11.89 35.68
N LYS A 578 -7.74 -11.72 36.15
CA LYS A 578 -7.25 -10.45 36.69
C LYS A 578 -7.23 -9.34 35.64
N LEU A 579 -6.81 -9.63 34.41
CA LEU A 579 -6.80 -8.66 33.31
C LEU A 579 -8.22 -8.22 32.92
N LEU A 580 -9.15 -9.17 32.84
CA LEU A 580 -10.52 -8.91 32.40
C LEU A 580 -11.41 -8.24 33.46
N LYS A 581 -11.00 -8.26 34.74
CA LYS A 581 -11.69 -7.59 35.86
C LYS A 581 -11.30 -6.12 36.06
N VAL A 582 -10.54 -5.54 35.12
CA VAL A 582 -10.17 -4.11 35.16
C VAL A 582 -11.40 -3.26 34.79
N PRO A 583 -11.63 -2.08 35.41
CA PRO A 583 -12.82 -1.24 35.20
C PRO A 583 -13.14 -0.85 33.75
N LEU A 584 -12.18 -1.04 32.84
CA LEU A 584 -12.28 -0.75 31.42
C LEU A 584 -13.18 -1.75 30.67
N ILE A 585 -13.39 -2.96 31.20
CA ILE A 585 -14.34 -3.95 30.68
C ILE A 585 -15.48 -4.04 31.70
N ASN A 586 -16.66 -3.52 31.35
CA ASN A 586 -17.80 -3.37 32.27
C ASN A 586 -18.18 -4.70 32.95
N GLU A 587 -18.28 -4.72 34.28
CA GLU A 587 -18.52 -5.88 35.19
C GLU A 587 -19.90 -6.56 35.04
N ARG A 588 -20.55 -6.50 33.86
CA ARG A 588 -21.90 -7.06 33.61
C ARG A 588 -21.99 -7.88 32.31
N LEU A 589 -20.90 -8.55 31.95
CA LEU A 589 -20.65 -9.08 30.61
C LEU A 589 -21.64 -10.08 30.04
N ASN A 590 -22.59 -10.65 30.80
CA ASN A 590 -23.67 -11.49 30.25
C ASN A 590 -24.85 -11.68 31.23
N LYS A 591 -25.28 -10.61 31.90
CA LYS A 591 -26.34 -10.74 32.93
C LYS A 591 -27.68 -11.20 32.34
N ASP A 592 -27.99 -10.80 31.12
CA ASP A 592 -29.29 -11.07 30.48
C ASP A 592 -29.45 -12.53 30.03
N TYR A 593 -28.44 -13.14 29.40
CA TYR A 593 -28.53 -14.55 29.01
C TYR A 593 -28.56 -15.45 30.25
N LYS A 594 -27.70 -15.19 31.24
CA LYS A 594 -27.68 -15.99 32.48
C LYS A 594 -28.98 -15.89 33.28
N THR A 595 -29.63 -14.71 33.27
CA THR A 595 -30.88 -14.50 34.01
C THR A 595 -32.12 -14.96 33.23
N ASN A 596 -32.19 -14.66 31.93
CA ASN A 596 -33.41 -14.77 31.12
C ASN A 596 -33.32 -15.79 29.97
N LYS A 597 -32.15 -16.43 29.77
CA LYS A 597 -31.85 -17.35 28.65
C LYS A 597 -32.17 -16.75 27.28
N LYS A 598 -31.95 -15.44 27.14
CA LYS A 598 -32.14 -14.66 25.91
C LYS A 598 -30.95 -13.74 25.69
N TRP A 599 -30.48 -13.72 24.45
CA TRP A 599 -29.43 -12.81 24.01
C TRP A 599 -30.00 -11.40 23.79
N PRO A 600 -29.29 -10.33 24.20
CA PRO A 600 -29.69 -8.97 23.89
C PRO A 600 -29.57 -8.70 22.38
N THR A 601 -30.24 -7.65 21.91
CA THR A 601 -29.93 -7.09 20.59
C THR A 601 -28.62 -6.31 20.63
N LEU A 602 -27.95 -6.14 19.49
CA LEU A 602 -26.69 -5.39 19.44
C LEU A 602 -26.85 -3.96 19.98
N GLY A 603 -27.95 -3.28 19.63
CA GLY A 603 -28.22 -1.92 20.12
C GLY A 603 -28.47 -1.84 21.62
N LYS A 604 -29.08 -2.87 22.22
CA LYS A 604 -29.21 -2.96 23.67
C LYS A 604 -27.84 -3.13 24.33
N ALA A 605 -27.00 -4.01 23.78
CA ALA A 605 -25.65 -4.25 24.28
C ALA A 605 -24.80 -2.96 24.26
N ILE A 606 -24.83 -2.23 23.14
CA ILE A 606 -24.16 -0.93 22.97
C ILE A 606 -24.73 0.13 23.93
N GLY A 607 -26.05 0.29 23.98
CA GLY A 607 -26.71 1.29 24.84
C GLY A 607 -26.46 1.09 26.33
N GLU A 608 -26.24 -0.15 26.77
CA GLU A 608 -25.90 -0.49 28.15
C GLU A 608 -24.38 -0.54 28.42
N LYS A 609 -23.55 -0.23 27.42
CA LYS A 609 -22.08 -0.35 27.46
C LYS A 609 -21.61 -1.76 27.86
N ASN A 610 -22.30 -2.77 27.35
CA ASN A 610 -22.01 -4.20 27.48
C ASN A 610 -21.76 -4.80 26.10
N ASN A 611 -20.95 -4.13 25.30
CA ASN A 611 -20.69 -4.43 23.89
C ASN A 611 -19.43 -5.27 23.67
N ILE A 612 -18.85 -5.86 24.72
CA ILE A 612 -17.76 -6.83 24.61
C ILE A 612 -18.27 -8.17 25.17
N PHE A 613 -18.26 -9.23 24.36
CA PHE A 613 -18.67 -10.56 24.79
C PHE A 613 -17.46 -11.47 24.93
N ILE A 614 -17.37 -12.19 26.06
CA ILE A 614 -16.21 -13.03 26.37
C ILE A 614 -16.62 -14.49 26.53
N PHE A 615 -15.90 -15.37 25.83
CA PHE A 615 -16.07 -16.81 25.88
C PHE A 615 -14.74 -17.51 26.18
N MET A 616 -14.77 -18.55 27.00
CA MET A 616 -13.57 -19.31 27.38
C MET A 616 -13.79 -20.81 27.21
N ARG A 617 -12.86 -21.48 26.52
CA ARG A 617 -12.84 -22.94 26.42
C ARG A 617 -11.96 -23.51 27.54
N THR A 618 -12.60 -24.01 28.62
CA THR A 618 -11.90 -24.64 29.75
C THR A 618 -12.58 -25.93 30.21
N ASN A 619 -11.77 -26.86 30.73
CA ASN A 619 -12.27 -28.08 31.36
C ASN A 619 -12.63 -27.89 32.84
N ASN A 620 -12.19 -26.80 33.46
CA ASN A 620 -12.44 -26.48 34.85
C ASN A 620 -13.80 -25.76 35.02
N PRO A 621 -14.55 -26.01 36.11
CA PRO A 621 -15.73 -25.21 36.43
C PRO A 621 -15.32 -23.76 36.67
N ILE A 622 -15.94 -22.83 35.96
CA ILE A 622 -15.80 -21.40 36.23
C ILE A 622 -16.81 -21.08 37.33
N ASP A 623 -16.33 -20.82 38.55
CA ASP A 623 -17.19 -20.43 39.69
C ASP A 623 -17.68 -18.97 39.59
N ASP A 624 -17.35 -18.30 38.47
CA ASP A 624 -17.68 -16.91 38.21
C ASP A 624 -18.94 -16.78 37.33
N LYS A 625 -19.88 -15.97 37.81
CA LYS A 625 -21.14 -15.65 37.12
C LYS A 625 -20.93 -14.76 35.89
N GLU A 626 -19.70 -14.44 35.49
CA GLU A 626 -19.40 -13.47 34.43
C GLU A 626 -18.93 -14.07 33.09
N PHE A 627 -18.42 -15.31 33.07
CA PHE A 627 -17.89 -15.93 31.84
C PHE A 627 -18.76 -17.07 31.30
N HIS A 628 -18.76 -17.29 29.99
CA HIS A 628 -19.40 -18.45 29.37
C HIS A 628 -18.36 -19.50 28.99
N ARG A 629 -18.57 -20.70 29.54
CA ARG A 629 -17.79 -21.89 29.23
C ARG A 629 -18.31 -22.54 27.96
N GLU A 630 -17.45 -22.72 26.97
CA GLU A 630 -17.73 -23.58 25.81
C GLU A 630 -17.55 -25.06 26.19
N VAL A 631 -18.50 -25.90 25.77
CA VAL A 631 -18.41 -27.36 25.88
C VAL A 631 -18.30 -27.95 24.48
N PRO A 632 -17.12 -28.48 24.07
CA PRO A 632 -16.96 -29.07 22.75
C PRO A 632 -17.83 -30.32 22.63
N PHE A 633 -18.62 -30.41 21.55
CA PHE A 633 -19.46 -31.57 21.31
C PHE A 633 -18.60 -32.79 20.91
N HIS A 634 -18.23 -33.62 21.88
CA HIS A 634 -17.61 -34.92 21.63
C HIS A 634 -18.57 -36.05 22.01
N LYS A 635 -19.05 -36.81 21.02
CA LYS A 635 -19.87 -38.03 21.19
C LYS A 635 -19.32 -39.08 22.18
N LYS A 636 -18.05 -38.97 22.61
CA LYS A 636 -17.36 -39.95 23.46
C LYS A 636 -17.23 -39.57 24.94
N HIS A 637 -17.47 -38.32 25.35
CA HIS A 637 -17.34 -37.91 26.74
C HIS A 637 -18.64 -37.26 27.24
N LYS A 638 -19.31 -37.92 28.20
CA LYS A 638 -20.41 -37.33 28.96
C LYS A 638 -19.83 -36.23 29.85
N GLN A 639 -19.93 -34.98 29.41
CA GLN A 639 -19.60 -33.82 30.25
C GLN A 639 -20.82 -33.42 31.07
N THR A 640 -20.61 -33.05 32.33
CA THR A 640 -21.68 -32.55 33.22
C THR A 640 -21.92 -31.07 32.90
N LEU A 641 -22.98 -30.77 32.16
CA LEU A 641 -23.39 -29.41 31.83
C LEU A 641 -24.02 -28.72 33.06
N SER A 642 -23.54 -27.53 33.40
CA SER A 642 -24.22 -26.61 34.31
C SER A 642 -25.41 -25.95 33.60
N LYS A 643 -26.36 -25.42 34.37
CA LYS A 643 -27.52 -24.68 33.84
C LYS A 643 -27.10 -23.39 33.11
N ASP A 644 -25.90 -22.87 33.38
CA ASP A 644 -25.40 -21.58 32.88
C ASP A 644 -24.30 -21.68 31.82
N ASP A 645 -23.93 -22.90 31.42
CA ASP A 645 -23.00 -23.15 30.32
C ASP A 645 -23.62 -22.77 28.96
N ILE A 646 -22.77 -22.38 28.01
CA ILE A 646 -23.16 -22.08 26.62
C ILE A 646 -22.43 -23.04 25.70
N ILE A 647 -23.19 -23.75 24.87
CA ILE A 647 -22.62 -24.69 23.93
C ILE A 647 -22.33 -23.95 22.63
N ILE A 648 -21.04 -23.73 22.33
CA ILE A 648 -20.61 -23.24 21.02
C ILE A 648 -20.12 -24.44 20.22
N THR A 649 -20.75 -24.73 19.09
CA THR A 649 -20.31 -25.78 18.16
C THR A 649 -19.37 -25.20 17.10
N SER A 650 -18.52 -26.05 16.53
CA SER A 650 -17.58 -25.64 15.47
C SER A 650 -17.55 -26.66 14.34
N THR A 651 -17.37 -26.19 13.11
CA THR A 651 -17.08 -27.05 11.95
C THR A 651 -15.60 -27.44 11.82
N TYR A 652 -14.74 -27.00 12.76
CA TYR A 652 -13.32 -27.34 12.74
C TYR A 652 -13.09 -28.85 12.96
N LYS A 653 -12.15 -29.40 12.19
CA LYS A 653 -11.68 -30.77 12.32
C LYS A 653 -10.17 -30.77 12.14
N ASP A 654 -9.46 -31.31 13.13
CA ASP A 654 -7.99 -31.36 13.10
C ASP A 654 -7.49 -32.19 11.91
N GLY A 655 -6.60 -31.60 11.09
CA GLY A 655 -6.07 -32.23 9.89
C GLY A 655 -5.65 -31.24 8.79
N PRO A 656 -5.01 -31.75 7.72
CA PRO A 656 -4.58 -30.92 6.58
C PRO A 656 -5.76 -30.45 5.73
N ILE A 657 -5.71 -29.20 5.25
CA ILE A 657 -6.75 -28.61 4.40
C ILE A 657 -6.74 -29.13 2.95
N GLY A 658 -5.74 -29.93 2.56
CA GLY A 658 -5.54 -30.36 1.17
C GLY A 658 -5.05 -29.21 0.28
N THR A 659 -4.74 -29.46 -1.00
CA THR A 659 -4.14 -28.47 -1.93
C THR A 659 -5.12 -27.48 -2.55
N ASP A 660 -6.43 -27.72 -2.42
CA ASP A 660 -7.52 -26.94 -3.00
C ASP A 660 -8.49 -26.40 -1.94
N CYS A 661 -8.17 -26.63 -0.67
CA CYS A 661 -8.94 -26.26 0.50
C CYS A 661 -10.36 -26.86 0.56
N LYS A 662 -10.63 -27.90 -0.24
CA LYS A 662 -11.93 -28.57 -0.27
C LYS A 662 -12.26 -29.21 1.07
N THR A 663 -11.24 -29.68 1.81
CA THR A 663 -11.43 -30.37 3.09
C THR A 663 -12.23 -29.54 4.09
N TYR A 664 -12.00 -28.22 4.22
CA TYR A 664 -12.77 -27.44 5.18
C TYR A 664 -14.18 -27.11 4.66
N VAL A 665 -14.39 -27.02 3.34
CA VAL A 665 -15.74 -26.92 2.76
C VAL A 665 -16.53 -28.18 3.08
N ASP A 666 -15.92 -29.35 2.86
CA ASP A 666 -16.52 -30.65 3.18
C ASP A 666 -16.80 -30.75 4.69
N ASN A 667 -15.89 -30.28 5.55
CA ASN A 667 -16.11 -30.21 7.01
C ASN A 667 -17.27 -29.29 7.37
N ALA A 668 -17.38 -28.10 6.75
CA ALA A 668 -18.51 -27.21 6.95
C ALA A 668 -19.82 -27.88 6.52
N MET A 669 -19.85 -28.51 5.35
CA MET A 669 -21.01 -29.26 4.88
C MET A 669 -21.34 -30.44 5.79
N GLU A 670 -20.36 -31.16 6.36
CA GLU A 670 -20.59 -32.34 7.20
C GLU A 670 -21.03 -31.96 8.61
N LEU A 671 -20.30 -31.04 9.24
CA LEU A 671 -20.33 -30.79 10.69
C LEU A 671 -21.20 -29.58 11.07
N CYS A 672 -21.68 -28.80 10.11
CA CYS A 672 -22.59 -27.69 10.36
C CYS A 672 -23.99 -28.18 10.75
N HIS A 673 -24.09 -28.61 12.00
CA HIS A 673 -25.34 -28.96 12.67
C HIS A 673 -25.40 -28.13 13.95
N ASN A 674 -26.41 -27.26 14.07
CA ASN A 674 -26.57 -26.44 15.26
C ASN A 674 -27.13 -27.29 16.42
N GLN A 675 -26.25 -28.02 17.10
CA GLN A 675 -26.57 -28.82 18.29
C GLN A 675 -26.28 -28.07 19.60
N GLY A 676 -25.86 -26.79 19.51
CA GLY A 676 -25.55 -25.91 20.63
C GLY A 676 -26.33 -24.60 20.58
N ASP A 677 -25.92 -23.63 21.39
CA ASP A 677 -26.51 -22.29 21.45
C ASP A 677 -25.97 -21.36 20.36
N LEU A 678 -24.70 -21.55 19.95
CA LEU A 678 -24.01 -20.77 18.92
C LEU A 678 -23.17 -21.68 18.02
N LEU A 679 -22.92 -21.26 16.77
CA LEU A 679 -22.15 -22.01 15.78
C LEU A 679 -21.00 -21.20 15.18
N LYS A 680 -19.81 -21.81 15.14
CA LYS A 680 -18.61 -21.33 14.45
C LYS A 680 -18.38 -22.11 13.16
N VAL A 681 -18.19 -21.40 12.06
CA VAL A 681 -17.68 -21.99 10.82
C VAL A 681 -16.19 -21.70 10.74
N ALA A 682 -15.39 -22.76 10.79
CA ALA A 682 -13.95 -22.71 10.63
C ALA A 682 -13.58 -22.84 9.14
N ALA A 683 -12.98 -21.78 8.60
CA ALA A 683 -12.41 -21.74 7.26
C ALA A 683 -10.87 -21.59 7.34
N PHE A 684 -10.25 -22.52 8.09
CA PHE A 684 -8.81 -22.62 8.31
C PHE A 684 -8.38 -24.07 8.56
N GLY A 685 -7.07 -24.34 8.62
CA GLY A 685 -6.50 -25.63 9.04
C GLY A 685 -5.01 -25.77 8.71
N ALA A 686 -4.44 -26.97 8.82
CA ALA A 686 -2.99 -27.16 8.60
C ALA A 686 -2.62 -27.02 7.11
N GLY A 687 -1.76 -26.05 6.79
CA GLY A 687 -1.37 -25.64 5.43
C GLY A 687 -0.82 -26.75 4.52
N PHE A 688 -0.52 -26.40 3.26
CA PHE A 688 -0.26 -27.38 2.18
C PHE A 688 0.95 -28.30 2.39
N LYS A 689 2.01 -27.79 3.02
CA LYS A 689 3.22 -28.53 3.39
C LYS A 689 3.76 -28.00 4.71
N VAL A 690 4.49 -28.84 5.44
CA VAL A 690 5.25 -28.42 6.62
C VAL A 690 6.15 -27.23 6.24
N TRP A 691 6.09 -26.13 7.00
CA TRP A 691 6.83 -24.89 6.77
C TRP A 691 6.37 -24.00 5.59
N THR A 692 5.20 -24.25 4.99
CA THR A 692 4.59 -23.29 4.05
C THR A 692 4.04 -22.10 4.85
N CYS A 693 4.22 -20.88 4.35
CA CYS A 693 3.62 -19.71 4.98
C CYS A 693 2.08 -19.78 4.91
N LEU A 694 1.40 -19.45 6.01
CA LEU A 694 -0.05 -19.57 6.10
C LEU A 694 -0.80 -18.60 5.16
N TRP A 695 -0.20 -17.44 4.83
CA TRP A 695 -0.78 -16.50 3.86
C TRP A 695 -0.83 -17.06 2.43
N GLU A 696 0.08 -17.95 2.05
CA GLU A 696 0.00 -18.66 0.75
C GLU A 696 -1.22 -19.58 0.71
N SER A 697 -1.51 -20.24 1.83
CA SER A 697 -2.73 -21.03 2.01
C SER A 697 -3.98 -20.16 1.94
N ALA A 698 -4.00 -19.00 2.61
CA ALA A 698 -5.13 -18.08 2.55
C ALA A 698 -5.47 -17.61 1.13
N ARG A 699 -4.49 -17.28 0.28
CA ARG A 699 -4.74 -16.88 -1.13
C ARG A 699 -5.48 -17.94 -1.96
N ILE A 700 -5.25 -19.22 -1.65
CA ILE A 700 -5.90 -20.35 -2.34
C ILE A 700 -7.24 -20.68 -1.67
N CYS A 701 -7.32 -20.56 -0.34
CA CYS A 701 -8.48 -20.96 0.44
C CYS A 701 -9.59 -19.91 0.50
N ASN A 702 -9.28 -18.62 0.62
CA ASN A 702 -10.27 -17.54 0.77
C ASN A 702 -11.41 -17.57 -0.27
N PRO A 703 -11.20 -17.93 -1.56
CA PRO A 703 -12.30 -18.13 -2.52
C PRO A 703 -13.36 -19.15 -2.11
N ARG A 704 -12.98 -20.16 -1.29
CA ARG A 704 -13.84 -21.27 -0.83
C ARG A 704 -14.69 -20.92 0.39
N LEU A 705 -14.49 -19.74 1.00
CA LEU A 705 -15.30 -19.32 2.15
C LEU A 705 -16.79 -19.32 1.82
N LYS A 706 -17.15 -18.78 0.66
CA LYS A 706 -18.55 -18.73 0.23
C LYS A 706 -19.15 -20.14 0.13
N ASP A 707 -18.41 -21.08 -0.48
CA ASP A 707 -18.84 -22.48 -0.61
C ASP A 707 -19.05 -23.13 0.78
N ALA A 708 -18.18 -22.83 1.75
CA ALA A 708 -18.31 -23.32 3.13
C ALA A 708 -19.52 -22.72 3.86
N ILE A 709 -19.78 -21.42 3.69
CA ILE A 709 -20.95 -20.72 4.26
C ILE A 709 -22.24 -21.29 3.65
N GLU A 710 -22.36 -21.34 2.32
CA GLU A 710 -23.54 -21.87 1.64
C GLU A 710 -23.77 -23.35 1.97
N GLY A 711 -22.69 -24.13 2.01
CA GLY A 711 -22.72 -25.52 2.44
C GLY A 711 -23.25 -25.68 3.86
N CYS A 712 -22.87 -24.80 4.78
CA CYS A 712 -23.35 -24.77 6.16
C CYS A 712 -24.81 -24.30 6.23
N GLN A 713 -25.18 -23.25 5.49
CA GLN A 713 -26.54 -22.70 5.43
C GLN A 713 -27.57 -23.70 4.89
N SER A 714 -27.14 -24.69 4.09
CA SER A 714 -28.01 -25.79 3.67
C SER A 714 -28.57 -26.65 4.81
N LYS A 715 -27.99 -26.56 6.02
CA LYS A 715 -28.34 -27.36 7.21
C LYS A 715 -28.83 -26.56 8.41
N THR A 716 -28.53 -25.26 8.48
CA THR A 716 -28.91 -24.36 9.59
C THR A 716 -29.05 -22.93 9.08
N GLU A 717 -30.03 -22.20 9.60
CA GLU A 717 -30.23 -20.80 9.25
C GLU A 717 -29.31 -19.84 10.04
N ILE A 718 -28.63 -20.35 11.07
CA ILE A 718 -27.84 -19.51 11.99
C ILE A 718 -26.38 -19.93 11.94
N ILE A 719 -25.53 -18.97 11.58
CA ILE A 719 -24.08 -19.01 11.72
C ILE A 719 -23.69 -17.78 12.55
N ASN A 720 -23.04 -17.98 13.70
CA ASN A 720 -22.73 -16.87 14.61
C ASN A 720 -21.34 -16.30 14.36
N PHE A 721 -20.38 -17.15 14.01
CA PHE A 721 -19.00 -16.75 13.86
C PHE A 721 -18.38 -17.41 12.64
N ILE A 722 -17.63 -16.63 11.86
CA ILE A 722 -16.75 -17.14 10.80
C ILE A 722 -15.31 -16.96 11.28
N GLN A 723 -14.54 -18.05 11.30
CA GLN A 723 -13.15 -18.06 11.74
C GLN A 723 -12.21 -18.31 10.55
N MET A 724 -11.21 -17.44 10.38
CA MET A 724 -10.28 -17.51 9.24
C MET A 724 -8.83 -17.15 9.59
N ASP A 725 -7.91 -17.64 8.77
CA ASP A 725 -6.53 -17.14 8.68
C ASP A 725 -6.45 -16.08 7.55
N PHE A 726 -5.74 -14.97 7.77
CA PHE A 726 -5.51 -13.88 6.79
C PHE A 726 -6.76 -13.39 6.03
N PRO A 727 -7.71 -12.72 6.72
CA PRO A 727 -8.95 -12.22 6.14
C PRO A 727 -8.71 -11.08 5.14
N ASN A 728 -7.56 -10.40 5.23
CA ASN A 728 -7.16 -9.29 4.38
C ASN A 728 -6.53 -9.72 3.05
N TYR A 729 -6.28 -11.03 2.87
CA TYR A 729 -5.70 -11.53 1.62
C TYR A 729 -6.77 -11.84 0.59
N LEU A 730 -6.59 -11.31 -0.62
CA LEU A 730 -7.50 -11.56 -1.73
C LEU A 730 -7.51 -13.03 -2.11
N GLY A 731 -8.71 -13.58 -2.28
CA GLY A 731 -8.87 -14.84 -2.96
C GLY A 731 -8.52 -14.71 -4.45
N LYS A 732 -8.12 -15.80 -5.11
CA LYS A 732 -7.90 -15.83 -6.58
C LYS A 732 -9.09 -15.33 -7.43
N ASN A 733 -10.28 -15.24 -6.85
CA ASN A 733 -11.49 -14.71 -7.44
C ASN A 733 -11.67 -13.18 -7.26
N GLY A 734 -10.69 -12.50 -6.65
CA GLY A 734 -10.70 -11.05 -6.43
C GLY A 734 -11.67 -10.57 -5.35
N LYS A 735 -12.16 -11.46 -4.47
CA LYS A 735 -13.05 -11.10 -3.36
C LYS A 735 -12.34 -11.17 -2.02
N VAL A 736 -12.60 -10.20 -1.16
CA VAL A 736 -12.22 -10.29 0.26
C VAL A 736 -13.29 -11.06 1.05
N PRO A 737 -12.89 -11.96 1.96
CA PRO A 737 -13.79 -12.70 2.84
C PRO A 737 -14.89 -11.88 3.54
N ILE A 738 -14.57 -10.67 3.99
CA ILE A 738 -15.50 -9.86 4.80
C ILE A 738 -16.76 -9.43 4.02
N ASP A 739 -16.63 -9.18 2.71
CA ASP A 739 -17.76 -8.80 1.86
C ASP A 739 -18.82 -9.91 1.81
N VAL A 740 -18.40 -11.17 1.88
CA VAL A 740 -19.33 -12.31 1.87
C VAL A 740 -20.22 -12.28 3.10
N ILE A 741 -19.69 -11.85 4.25
CA ILE A 741 -20.37 -11.85 5.54
C ILE A 741 -21.24 -10.60 5.71
N HIS A 742 -20.75 -9.43 5.31
CA HIS A 742 -21.57 -8.22 5.29
C HIS A 742 -22.83 -8.41 4.43
N ASN A 743 -22.68 -8.96 3.22
CA ASN A 743 -23.84 -9.29 2.38
C ASN A 743 -24.79 -10.28 3.06
N MET A 744 -24.27 -11.26 3.78
CA MET A 744 -25.09 -12.24 4.52
C MET A 744 -25.90 -11.57 5.64
N ASN A 745 -25.30 -10.67 6.43
CA ASN A 745 -25.99 -9.95 7.50
C ASN A 745 -27.05 -8.97 6.97
N HIS A 746 -26.90 -8.42 5.77
CA HIS A 746 -27.92 -7.56 5.15
C HIS A 746 -29.12 -8.32 4.56
N LEU A 747 -28.96 -9.62 4.28
CA LEU A 747 -30.02 -10.49 3.75
C LEU A 747 -30.85 -11.17 4.86
N ASN A 748 -30.29 -11.28 6.07
CA ASN A 748 -30.93 -11.80 7.28
C ASN A 748 -31.81 -10.72 7.95
#